data_AF-A0A7X9BUI0-F1
#
_entry.id   AF-A0A7X9BUI0-F1
#
_cell.length_a   1.000
_cell.length_b   1.000
_cell.length_c   1.000
_cell.angle_alpha   90.00
_cell.angle_beta   90.00
_cell.angle_gamma   90.00
#
_symmetry.space_group_name_H-M   'P 1'
#
loop_
_entity.id
_entity.type
_entity.pdbx_description
1 polymer ?
#
loop_
_entity_poly.entity_id
_entity_poly.type
_entity_poly.pdbx_seq_one_letter_code
_entity_poly.pdbx_strand_id
1 'polypeptide(L)'
;MVSILANKKRLIILIVSVCLAVTIAAVSILIAFLPQKSIPTWEFPPFTDTLGKQETKFASQDSKIRFDGVLDDEAWKGKRWLNLSHNSDENIRAKMTTHFGTDGLYIAFDVDDVGVFFSKSRAAAVNSGIQLYLSSMYGAEDITDHAYEIMFTAGGTIQVNKYLDGRYVLSAGNVHLALQLKGELNTVSCKGYTMEVYIDYKMLDDDHQSVYSSIAIVRSQSVEGTERQWHWFGEDTKNLQWTRASTWWAFDKDGLIAHNVTLEGDENGSLNGNDYVTDGDDYVFWLEPNEGYYADVVTVNGKPLNEEPLYKKGKSYYILYENNGDLHIKATFKKLPEKKINVKGKVTDGKIAVNGASVWAVKNGYSEPVSLNSDGSFTASLPAISGLKIYVEANGYTPKLVSVPPGGGSVSIVLQQSFIGDNSYVNQVSTQVPYWDLSRLYENKVALKSSTLGSARLMNSQIYSNSVYASANIVVPQKKGVDSRAGFTFFDNAGNRAFIALTMAGEVNQWNPDGKISYNVQVISGDYSWSYDGSIMAFDDQDKVIRKASSDSGIPFAVHYRNGQFDIWVDGVQVGYSVVSKDKNGKAVFASGAKVAVGLESWLCAVKYHDLSFKENYPIPKSIPKIVNGWDISQLDKGIAKCMVPSWLNKYMLTEDYSDKICISANLTLPQKQGMDTRAGFYFTNKRGDNVFVCLTMNGEVSQWNPNGDMHYSLQFISKNGTSWNSKGTIQNISGWNDVTKLANSSSGVPVTVYVENGVFTVGINGYLVADKVFPIDENEKNIFEGDTELKYGLEIAMEKVTYTNIRVTKEKPELQYRINESWDLSKLSEGKVSLRNAIDSSAMLWTKYRSRIYLSANVTLVPFVMDVRTGFRLVDEKGNIAFIALLNEPKETEDRYKLQVNVKPAGGSWQCPVIIDVNSITGIREAATSPEGVPFEVEFNSGKLSVWINGKNVLSNYTINTSDGILFSDDAKVMAGLECWSYAGKFNNIVAYDKRH
;
A
#
# COMPACT_ATOMS: atom_id res chain seq x y z
N MET A 1 17.77 -60.29 -3.35
CA MET A 1 17.63 -59.19 -2.37
C MET A 1 16.38 -58.31 -2.54
N VAL A 2 15.53 -58.48 -3.58
CA VAL A 2 14.33 -57.66 -3.76
C VAL A 2 13.08 -58.21 -3.05
N SER A 3 13.00 -59.51 -2.74
CA SER A 3 11.84 -60.09 -2.02
C SER A 3 11.84 -59.87 -0.50
N ILE A 4 12.99 -59.55 0.11
CA ILE A 4 13.11 -59.37 1.56
C ILE A 4 12.69 -57.95 2.01
N LEU A 5 12.83 -56.94 1.15
CA LEU A 5 12.41 -55.56 1.44
C LEU A 5 10.90 -55.33 1.31
N ALA A 6 10.21 -56.07 0.43
CA ALA A 6 8.75 -55.98 0.28
C ALA A 6 7.99 -56.55 1.50
N ASN A 7 8.51 -57.60 2.12
CA ASN A 7 7.91 -58.22 3.31
C ASN A 7 8.10 -57.38 4.59
N LYS A 8 9.19 -56.62 4.72
CA LYS A 8 9.38 -55.72 5.88
C LYS A 8 8.42 -54.51 5.88
N LYS A 9 8.12 -53.93 4.71
CA LYS A 9 7.14 -52.82 4.61
C LYS A 9 5.71 -53.26 4.93
N ARG A 10 5.30 -54.46 4.49
CA ARG A 10 3.97 -55.01 4.83
C ARG A 10 3.84 -55.33 6.31
N LEU A 11 4.90 -55.83 6.95
CA LEU A 11 4.90 -56.12 8.38
C LEU A 11 4.81 -54.84 9.24
N ILE A 12 5.49 -53.76 8.84
CA ILE A 12 5.42 -52.46 9.54
C ILE A 12 4.02 -51.84 9.40
N ILE A 13 3.40 -51.89 8.22
CA ILE A 13 2.04 -51.38 8.00
C ILE A 13 1.01 -52.18 8.83
N LEU A 14 1.20 -53.50 8.93
CA LEU A 14 0.34 -54.36 9.75
C LEU A 14 0.48 -54.05 11.25
N ILE A 15 1.71 -53.86 11.74
CA ILE A 15 1.98 -53.52 13.15
C ILE A 15 1.40 -52.14 13.51
N VAL A 16 1.58 -51.14 12.65
CA VAL A 16 1.01 -49.78 12.88
C VAL A 16 -0.52 -49.81 12.87
N SER A 17 -1.13 -50.59 11.97
CA SER A 17 -2.59 -50.73 11.91
C SER A 17 -3.17 -51.45 13.13
N VAL A 18 -2.46 -52.46 13.65
CA VAL A 18 -2.85 -53.18 14.87
C VAL A 18 -2.65 -52.29 16.11
N CYS A 19 -1.54 -51.53 16.19
CA CYS A 19 -1.35 -50.57 17.28
C CYS A 19 -2.43 -49.48 17.27
N LEU A 20 -2.81 -48.96 16.10
CA LEU A 20 -3.88 -47.96 16.00
C LEU A 20 -5.24 -48.53 16.44
N ALA A 21 -5.56 -49.76 16.05
CA ALA A 21 -6.80 -50.44 16.46
C ALA A 21 -6.84 -50.74 17.98
N VAL A 22 -5.71 -51.14 18.57
CA VAL A 22 -5.60 -51.37 20.03
C VAL A 22 -5.69 -50.05 20.80
N THR A 23 -5.16 -48.95 20.26
CA THR A 23 -5.24 -47.63 20.88
C THR A 23 -6.68 -47.09 20.85
N ILE A 24 -7.40 -47.27 19.74
CA ILE A 24 -8.81 -46.90 19.62
C ILE A 24 -9.66 -47.73 20.59
N ALA A 25 -9.43 -49.04 20.68
CA ALA A 25 -10.16 -49.91 21.61
C ALA A 25 -9.87 -49.57 23.09
N ALA A 26 -8.62 -49.23 23.44
CA ALA A 26 -8.26 -48.84 24.80
C ALA A 26 -8.87 -47.49 25.22
N VAL A 27 -8.97 -46.52 24.29
CA VAL A 27 -9.65 -45.24 24.53
C VAL A 27 -11.16 -45.44 24.68
N SER A 28 -11.78 -46.34 23.90
CA SER A 28 -13.20 -46.69 24.06
C SER A 28 -13.51 -47.37 25.40
N ILE A 29 -12.59 -48.20 25.91
CA ILE A 29 -12.74 -48.84 27.23
C ILE A 29 -12.52 -47.82 28.36
N LEU A 30 -11.61 -46.86 28.22
CA LEU A 30 -11.40 -45.80 29.23
C LEU A 30 -12.61 -44.86 29.35
N ILE A 31 -13.30 -44.56 28.24
CA ILE A 31 -14.53 -43.74 28.23
C ILE A 31 -15.70 -44.48 28.92
N ALA A 32 -15.72 -45.81 28.89
CA ALA A 32 -16.77 -46.62 29.51
C ALA A 32 -16.68 -46.74 31.05
N PHE A 33 -15.54 -46.37 31.67
CA PHE A 33 -15.32 -46.48 33.12
C PHE A 33 -15.30 -45.12 33.86
N LEU A 34 -15.57 -44.01 33.17
CA LEU A 34 -15.82 -42.73 33.85
C LEU A 34 -17.17 -42.81 34.59
N PRO A 35 -17.27 -42.41 35.86
CA PRO A 35 -18.53 -42.48 36.60
C PRO A 35 -19.57 -41.58 35.91
N GLN A 36 -20.59 -42.22 35.33
CA GLN A 36 -21.79 -41.56 34.85
C GLN A 36 -22.45 -40.85 36.02
N LYS A 37 -22.31 -39.53 36.07
CA LYS A 37 -23.28 -38.69 36.78
C LYS A 37 -24.63 -39.01 36.17
N SER A 38 -25.57 -39.50 36.96
CA SER A 38 -26.92 -39.85 36.55
C SER A 38 -27.55 -38.70 35.79
N ILE A 39 -27.57 -38.82 34.46
CA ILE A 39 -28.35 -37.96 33.58
C ILE A 39 -29.81 -38.34 33.88
N PRO A 40 -30.71 -37.38 34.19
CA PRO A 40 -32.11 -37.70 34.32
C PRO A 40 -32.56 -38.32 33.01
N THR A 41 -33.14 -39.51 33.09
CA THR A 41 -33.82 -40.16 31.96
C THR A 41 -34.95 -39.25 31.53
N TRP A 42 -34.68 -38.39 30.56
CA TRP A 42 -35.70 -37.61 29.88
C TRP A 42 -36.40 -38.58 28.93
N GLU A 43 -37.55 -39.10 29.34
CA GLU A 43 -38.48 -39.68 28.39
C GLU A 43 -38.96 -38.56 27.48
N PHE A 44 -38.70 -38.69 26.18
CA PHE A 44 -39.26 -37.78 25.19
C PHE A 44 -40.77 -37.67 25.46
N PRO A 45 -41.36 -36.46 25.53
CA PRO A 45 -42.79 -36.35 25.39
C PRO A 45 -43.16 -37.07 24.08
N PRO A 46 -44.22 -37.89 24.07
CA PRO A 46 -44.59 -38.67 22.91
C PRO A 46 -44.69 -37.74 21.70
N PHE A 47 -44.13 -38.20 20.58
CA PHE A 47 -44.32 -37.62 19.25
C PHE A 47 -45.83 -37.42 19.07
N THR A 48 -46.32 -36.19 19.13
CA THR A 48 -47.67 -35.90 18.65
C THR A 48 -47.58 -35.90 17.14
N ASP A 49 -47.64 -37.10 16.57
CA ASP A 49 -48.03 -37.35 15.19
C ASP A 49 -49.52 -36.96 15.09
N THR A 50 -49.82 -35.66 15.03
CA THR A 50 -51.14 -35.20 14.58
C THR A 50 -51.19 -35.24 13.06
N LEU A 51 -51.14 -36.46 12.53
CA LEU A 51 -51.90 -36.82 11.35
C LEU A 51 -53.37 -36.81 11.69
N GLY A 52 -53.95 -35.63 11.79
CA GLY A 52 -55.35 -35.51 12.18
C GLY A 52 -55.81 -34.07 12.18
N LYS A 53 -56.42 -33.68 11.05
CA LYS A 53 -57.11 -32.40 10.81
C LYS A 53 -56.22 -31.17 10.99
N GLN A 54 -55.98 -30.44 9.90
CA GLN A 54 -55.61 -29.03 9.96
C GLN A 54 -56.56 -28.34 10.96
N GLU A 55 -56.05 -27.85 12.09
CA GLU A 55 -56.80 -26.89 12.89
C GLU A 55 -56.86 -25.60 12.09
N THR A 56 -57.90 -25.45 11.28
CA THR A 56 -58.19 -24.22 10.52
C THR A 56 -58.78 -23.12 11.41
N LYS A 57 -58.74 -23.27 12.75
CA LYS A 57 -59.33 -22.34 13.72
C LYS A 57 -58.48 -22.27 14.98
N PHE A 58 -57.65 -21.24 15.05
CA PHE A 58 -57.01 -20.77 16.28
C PHE A 58 -57.73 -19.49 16.76
N ALA A 59 -57.60 -19.15 18.05
CA ALA A 59 -58.51 -18.25 18.77
C ALA A 59 -58.63 -16.80 18.25
N SER A 60 -57.86 -16.42 17.24
CA SER A 60 -57.75 -15.04 16.73
C SER A 60 -57.52 -14.94 15.21
N GLN A 61 -57.95 -15.94 14.43
CA GLN A 61 -57.85 -15.91 12.96
C GLN A 61 -58.41 -14.59 12.37
N ASP A 62 -57.56 -13.84 11.65
CA ASP A 62 -57.95 -12.60 10.98
C ASP A 62 -59.12 -12.88 10.03
N SER A 63 -60.22 -12.14 10.21
CA SER A 63 -61.44 -12.27 9.40
C SER A 63 -61.22 -12.12 7.88
N LYS A 64 -60.08 -11.56 7.47
CA LYS A 64 -59.70 -11.39 6.07
C LYS A 64 -59.03 -12.61 5.44
N ILE A 65 -58.76 -13.68 6.21
CA ILE A 65 -58.05 -14.88 5.77
C ILE A 65 -58.87 -16.13 6.15
N ARG A 66 -59.21 -16.98 5.17
CA ARG A 66 -59.92 -18.24 5.40
C ARG A 66 -59.00 -19.39 5.83
N PHE A 67 -57.70 -19.23 5.61
CA PHE A 67 -56.63 -20.13 6.07
C PHE A 67 -56.85 -21.58 5.59
N ASP A 68 -57.00 -21.74 4.28
CA ASP A 68 -57.23 -23.01 3.59
C ASP A 68 -56.10 -23.39 2.61
N GLY A 69 -55.10 -22.52 2.47
CA GLY A 69 -53.96 -22.71 1.57
C GLY A 69 -54.23 -22.21 0.15
N VAL A 70 -55.42 -21.67 -0.13
CA VAL A 70 -55.79 -21.03 -1.40
C VAL A 70 -55.56 -19.52 -1.27
N LEU A 71 -54.85 -18.94 -2.23
CA LEU A 71 -54.42 -17.54 -2.18
C LEU A 71 -55.45 -16.58 -2.79
N ASP A 72 -56.72 -16.72 -2.45
CA ASP A 72 -57.85 -15.93 -3.00
C ASP A 72 -58.51 -14.98 -1.98
N ASP A 73 -57.99 -14.94 -0.75
CA ASP A 73 -58.44 -14.08 0.34
C ASP A 73 -58.20 -12.58 0.12
N GLU A 74 -59.05 -11.73 0.73
CA GLU A 74 -58.97 -10.26 0.65
C GLU A 74 -57.63 -9.72 1.20
N ALA A 75 -57.03 -10.41 2.17
CA ALA A 75 -55.74 -10.01 2.75
C ALA A 75 -54.60 -10.00 1.72
N TRP A 76 -54.68 -10.79 0.64
CA TRP A 76 -53.64 -10.89 -0.37
C TRP A 76 -53.79 -9.88 -1.52
N LYS A 77 -54.96 -9.26 -1.65
CA LYS A 77 -55.26 -8.31 -2.73
C LYS A 77 -54.49 -7.00 -2.53
N GLY A 78 -53.84 -6.53 -3.59
CA GLY A 78 -53.10 -5.27 -3.59
C GLY A 78 -51.76 -5.29 -2.83
N LYS A 79 -51.35 -6.45 -2.29
CA LYS A 79 -50.03 -6.61 -1.66
C LYS A 79 -48.95 -6.71 -2.72
N ARG A 80 -47.75 -6.21 -2.41
CA ARG A 80 -46.57 -6.43 -3.25
C ARG A 80 -45.94 -7.78 -2.94
N TRP A 81 -45.81 -8.61 -3.98
CA TRP A 81 -45.20 -9.93 -3.89
C TRP A 81 -43.70 -9.87 -4.22
N LEU A 82 -42.90 -10.53 -3.41
CA LEU A 82 -41.55 -10.93 -3.78
C LEU A 82 -41.64 -12.06 -4.81
N ASN A 83 -41.02 -11.90 -5.97
CA ASN A 83 -40.99 -12.89 -7.04
C ASN A 83 -39.57 -13.42 -7.22
N LEU A 84 -39.41 -14.75 -7.12
CA LEU A 84 -38.12 -15.42 -7.14
C LEU A 84 -38.12 -16.53 -8.20
N SER A 85 -37.03 -16.63 -8.95
CA SER A 85 -36.83 -17.65 -10.00
C SER A 85 -35.50 -18.36 -9.77
N HIS A 86 -35.48 -19.67 -9.97
CA HIS A 86 -34.28 -20.47 -9.78
C HIS A 86 -33.25 -20.20 -10.88
N ASN A 87 -31.97 -20.10 -10.49
CA ASN A 87 -30.90 -19.66 -11.40
C ASN A 87 -30.64 -20.61 -12.59
N SER A 88 -30.93 -21.91 -12.44
CA SER A 88 -30.65 -22.92 -13.46
C SER A 88 -31.89 -23.56 -14.10
N ASP A 89 -33.09 -23.29 -13.59
CA ASP A 89 -34.34 -23.88 -14.10
C ASP A 89 -35.50 -22.89 -13.95
N GLU A 90 -35.93 -22.31 -15.06
CA GLU A 90 -36.97 -21.29 -15.11
C GLU A 90 -38.38 -21.79 -14.73
N ASN A 91 -38.56 -23.12 -14.64
CA ASN A 91 -39.81 -23.76 -14.21
C ASN A 91 -39.95 -23.82 -12.69
N ILE A 92 -38.90 -23.42 -11.96
CA ILE A 92 -38.90 -23.41 -10.50
C ILE A 92 -38.99 -21.95 -10.05
N ARG A 93 -40.11 -21.60 -9.42
CA ARG A 93 -40.43 -20.24 -9.00
C ARG A 93 -41.02 -20.25 -7.60
N ALA A 94 -40.78 -19.18 -6.86
CA ALA A 94 -41.42 -18.97 -5.57
C ALA A 94 -41.87 -17.51 -5.47
N LYS A 95 -43.07 -17.29 -4.94
CA LYS A 95 -43.53 -15.97 -4.54
C LYS A 95 -43.83 -15.93 -3.06
N MET A 96 -43.64 -14.76 -2.47
CA MET A 96 -43.91 -14.52 -1.06
C MET A 96 -44.53 -13.14 -0.85
N THR A 97 -45.53 -13.05 0.02
CA THR A 97 -46.00 -11.78 0.58
C THR A 97 -46.43 -11.96 2.03
N THR A 98 -46.61 -10.85 2.74
CA THR A 98 -47.03 -10.80 4.13
C THR A 98 -48.36 -10.07 4.30
N HIS A 99 -49.07 -10.41 5.37
CA HIS A 99 -50.18 -9.64 5.92
C HIS A 99 -50.04 -9.59 7.43
N PHE A 100 -50.00 -8.38 7.99
CA PHE A 100 -49.88 -8.16 9.42
C PHE A 100 -51.28 -8.14 10.04
N GLY A 101 -51.65 -9.26 10.67
CA GLY A 101 -52.93 -9.43 11.34
C GLY A 101 -52.94 -8.80 12.73
N THR A 102 -54.05 -8.99 13.44
CA THR A 102 -54.21 -8.44 14.81
C THR A 102 -53.42 -9.23 15.85
N ASP A 103 -53.21 -10.51 15.62
CA ASP A 103 -52.68 -11.49 16.57
C ASP A 103 -51.34 -12.11 16.14
N GLY A 104 -51.03 -12.07 14.84
CA GLY A 104 -49.80 -12.61 14.30
C GLY A 104 -49.55 -12.18 12.86
N LEU A 105 -48.38 -12.59 12.37
CA LEU A 105 -47.94 -12.40 11.01
C LEU A 105 -48.47 -13.55 10.13
N TYR A 106 -49.15 -13.20 9.05
CA TYR A 106 -49.56 -14.13 8.02
C TYR A 106 -48.62 -14.02 6.82
N ILE A 107 -48.20 -15.15 6.27
CA ILE A 107 -47.31 -15.23 5.11
C ILE A 107 -47.93 -16.15 4.07
N ALA A 108 -47.99 -15.68 2.84
CA ALA A 108 -48.43 -16.46 1.70
C ALA A 108 -47.24 -16.88 0.85
N PHE A 109 -47.23 -18.14 0.41
CA PHE A 109 -46.27 -18.66 -0.55
C PHE A 109 -46.95 -19.29 -1.75
N ASP A 110 -46.43 -19.01 -2.94
CA ASP A 110 -46.86 -19.61 -4.21
C ASP A 110 -45.64 -20.21 -4.92
N VAL A 111 -45.56 -21.55 -4.98
CA VAL A 111 -44.39 -22.26 -5.50
C VAL A 111 -44.75 -23.05 -6.74
N ASP A 112 -43.92 -22.91 -7.77
CA ASP A 112 -43.90 -23.78 -8.95
C ASP A 112 -42.68 -24.71 -8.88
N ASP A 113 -42.88 -25.99 -9.15
CA ASP A 113 -41.84 -27.02 -9.19
C ASP A 113 -42.13 -28.01 -10.34
N VAL A 114 -41.14 -28.80 -10.75
CA VAL A 114 -41.29 -29.86 -11.76
C VAL A 114 -41.73 -31.20 -11.18
N GLY A 115 -41.71 -31.35 -9.84
CA GLY A 115 -42.25 -32.49 -9.10
C GLY A 115 -42.12 -32.31 -7.58
N VAL A 116 -43.10 -32.77 -6.81
CA VAL A 116 -43.15 -32.55 -5.34
C VAL A 116 -43.23 -33.88 -4.61
N PHE A 117 -42.26 -34.15 -3.72
CA PHE A 117 -42.14 -35.43 -3.03
C PHE A 117 -42.01 -35.28 -1.51
N PHE A 118 -42.75 -36.13 -0.79
CA PHE A 118 -42.88 -36.15 0.65
C PHE A 118 -42.95 -37.58 1.18
N SER A 119 -42.24 -37.84 2.27
CA SER A 119 -42.36 -39.03 3.10
C SER A 119 -42.30 -38.67 4.57
N LYS A 120 -43.23 -39.22 5.35
CA LYS A 120 -43.35 -39.02 6.80
C LYS A 120 -42.17 -39.55 7.60
N SER A 121 -41.47 -40.55 7.06
CA SER A 121 -40.30 -41.15 7.73
C SER A 121 -39.04 -40.30 7.62
N ARG A 122 -39.10 -39.15 6.93
CA ARG A 122 -37.96 -38.28 6.67
C ARG A 122 -38.03 -36.99 7.49
N ALA A 123 -36.88 -36.44 7.83
CA ALA A 123 -36.79 -35.12 8.44
C ALA A 123 -37.39 -34.04 7.51
N ALA A 124 -37.92 -32.96 8.10
CA ALA A 124 -38.49 -31.85 7.34
C ALA A 124 -37.49 -31.26 6.33
N ALA A 125 -36.21 -31.17 6.72
CA ALA A 125 -35.13 -30.62 5.91
C ALA A 125 -34.88 -31.36 4.58
N VAL A 126 -35.37 -32.58 4.38
CA VAL A 126 -35.15 -33.36 3.13
C VAL A 126 -36.46 -33.68 2.39
N ASN A 127 -37.59 -33.17 2.85
CA ASN A 127 -38.88 -33.26 2.15
C ASN A 127 -39.11 -32.01 1.31
N SER A 128 -39.84 -32.14 0.18
CA SER A 128 -40.19 -30.96 -0.61
C SER A 128 -40.96 -29.94 0.23
N GLY A 129 -40.60 -28.66 0.14
CA GLY A 129 -41.13 -27.63 1.03
C GLY A 129 -40.37 -26.31 0.98
N ILE A 130 -40.75 -25.39 1.87
CA ILE A 130 -40.10 -24.09 2.08
C ILE A 130 -39.32 -24.13 3.40
N GLN A 131 -38.12 -23.56 3.38
CA GLN A 131 -37.37 -23.23 4.59
C GLN A 131 -37.30 -21.71 4.68
N LEU A 132 -38.06 -21.15 5.61
CA LEU A 132 -38.20 -19.71 5.86
C LEU A 132 -37.15 -19.27 6.88
N TYR A 133 -36.42 -18.22 6.55
CA TYR A 133 -35.66 -17.44 7.52
C TYR A 133 -36.43 -16.17 7.82
N LEU A 134 -36.64 -15.89 9.10
CA LEU A 134 -37.44 -14.77 9.57
C LEU A 134 -36.74 -14.12 10.75
N SER A 135 -36.64 -12.79 10.75
CA SER A 135 -36.12 -12.03 11.88
C SER A 135 -36.94 -10.76 12.08
N SER A 136 -37.02 -10.32 13.34
CA SER A 136 -37.48 -8.98 13.70
C SER A 136 -36.54 -7.91 13.12
N MET A 137 -36.96 -6.65 13.13
CA MET A 137 -36.09 -5.56 12.68
C MET A 137 -34.86 -5.36 13.61
N TYR A 138 -34.93 -5.80 14.87
CA TYR A 138 -33.80 -5.79 15.81
C TYR A 138 -32.65 -6.71 15.37
N GLY A 139 -32.96 -7.80 14.68
CA GLY A 139 -31.97 -8.75 14.17
C GLY A 139 -31.21 -8.29 12.92
N ALA A 140 -31.31 -7.02 12.55
CA ALA A 140 -30.74 -6.45 11.33
C ALA A 140 -29.24 -6.77 11.16
N GLU A 141 -28.41 -6.40 12.13
CA GLU A 141 -26.95 -6.58 12.03
C GLU A 141 -26.43 -7.83 12.77
N ASP A 142 -27.20 -8.36 13.72
CA ASP A 142 -26.92 -9.61 14.44
C ASP A 142 -28.23 -10.35 14.69
N ILE A 143 -28.35 -11.55 14.14
CA ILE A 143 -29.57 -12.37 14.24
C ILE A 143 -29.67 -13.18 15.53
N THR A 144 -28.65 -13.15 16.40
CA THR A 144 -28.60 -13.90 17.66
C THR A 144 -29.82 -13.58 18.51
N ASP A 145 -30.57 -14.61 18.90
CA ASP A 145 -31.84 -14.52 19.63
C ASP A 145 -33.00 -13.85 18.89
N HIS A 146 -32.79 -13.32 17.69
CA HIS A 146 -33.75 -12.51 16.92
C HIS A 146 -34.29 -13.19 15.66
N ALA A 147 -33.70 -14.31 15.23
CA ALA A 147 -34.08 -15.00 14.01
C ALA A 147 -34.51 -16.46 14.21
N TYR A 148 -35.39 -16.89 13.30
CA TYR A 148 -35.92 -18.23 13.22
C TYR A 148 -35.66 -18.82 11.83
N GLU A 149 -35.45 -20.13 11.81
CA GLU A 149 -35.53 -20.96 10.63
C GLU A 149 -36.75 -21.87 10.79
N ILE A 150 -37.70 -21.78 9.88
CA ILE A 150 -38.96 -22.53 9.95
C ILE A 150 -39.13 -23.33 8.67
N MET A 151 -39.25 -24.65 8.80
CA MET A 151 -39.43 -25.57 7.67
C MET A 151 -40.90 -25.94 7.52
N PHE A 152 -41.47 -25.69 6.35
CA PHE A 152 -42.82 -26.06 5.94
C PHE A 152 -42.73 -27.10 4.84
N THR A 153 -43.15 -28.34 5.09
CA THR A 153 -43.15 -29.38 4.06
C THR A 153 -44.45 -29.41 3.27
N ALA A 154 -44.40 -29.85 2.02
CA ALA A 154 -45.56 -30.12 1.17
C ALA A 154 -46.40 -31.33 1.64
N GLY A 155 -46.03 -31.97 2.76
CA GLY A 155 -46.86 -32.94 3.48
C GLY A 155 -47.51 -32.39 4.74
N GLY A 156 -47.33 -31.09 5.04
CA GLY A 156 -47.94 -30.41 6.18
C GLY A 156 -47.11 -30.41 7.48
N THR A 157 -45.91 -31.00 7.49
CA THR A 157 -45.00 -30.94 8.65
C THR A 157 -44.38 -29.56 8.81
N ILE A 158 -44.38 -29.05 10.05
CA ILE A 158 -43.72 -27.79 10.46
C ILE A 158 -42.57 -28.14 11.42
N GLN A 159 -41.41 -27.51 11.23
CA GLN A 159 -40.32 -27.53 12.21
C GLN A 159 -39.84 -26.11 12.46
N VAL A 160 -39.73 -25.70 13.73
CA VAL A 160 -39.27 -24.36 14.14
C VAL A 160 -37.91 -24.49 14.81
N ASN A 161 -36.93 -23.74 14.31
CA ASN A 161 -35.61 -23.59 14.91
C ASN A 161 -35.36 -22.11 15.20
N LYS A 162 -34.69 -21.80 16.32
CA LYS A 162 -34.26 -20.43 16.69
C LYS A 162 -32.74 -20.33 16.59
N TYR A 163 -32.22 -19.20 16.13
CA TYR A 163 -30.78 -18.97 16.05
C TYR A 163 -30.22 -18.61 17.43
N LEU A 164 -29.46 -19.53 18.03
CA LEU A 164 -28.83 -19.40 19.35
C LEU A 164 -27.38 -19.89 19.27
N ASP A 165 -26.45 -19.19 19.93
CA ASP A 165 -25.04 -19.60 20.03
C ASP A 165 -24.38 -19.96 18.68
N GLY A 166 -24.64 -19.18 17.64
CA GLY A 166 -24.03 -19.36 16.32
C GLY A 166 -24.64 -20.47 15.45
N ARG A 167 -25.82 -21.01 15.80
CA ARG A 167 -26.51 -22.04 15.02
C ARG A 167 -28.03 -22.02 15.21
N TYR A 168 -28.77 -22.59 14.25
CA TYR A 168 -30.20 -22.87 14.42
C TYR A 168 -30.39 -24.13 15.27
N VAL A 169 -31.14 -24.00 16.37
CA VAL A 169 -31.50 -25.11 17.27
C VAL A 169 -33.00 -25.25 17.36
N LEU A 170 -33.47 -26.49 17.51
CA LEU A 170 -34.90 -26.80 17.65
C LEU A 170 -35.50 -25.98 18.80
N SER A 171 -36.61 -25.30 18.53
CA SER A 171 -37.27 -24.42 19.51
C SER A 171 -38.78 -24.61 19.46
N ALA A 172 -39.46 -24.22 20.54
CA ALA A 172 -40.90 -24.09 20.52
C ALA A 172 -41.30 -22.86 19.67
N GLY A 173 -42.43 -22.96 18.97
CA GLY A 173 -43.01 -21.85 18.22
C GLY A 173 -44.49 -22.11 17.98
N ASN A 174 -45.29 -21.04 17.97
CA ASN A 174 -46.72 -21.10 17.65
C ASN A 174 -46.88 -20.71 16.18
N VAL A 175 -46.91 -21.72 15.31
CA VAL A 175 -46.94 -21.58 13.86
C VAL A 175 -48.00 -22.51 13.28
N HIS A 176 -48.82 -22.01 12.37
CA HIS A 176 -49.83 -22.80 11.65
C HIS A 176 -49.58 -22.77 10.15
N LEU A 177 -50.02 -23.81 9.44
CA LEU A 177 -49.86 -23.97 7.99
C LEU A 177 -51.15 -24.51 7.37
N ALA A 178 -51.67 -23.81 6.37
CA ALA A 178 -52.61 -24.35 5.40
C ALA A 178 -51.91 -24.52 4.05
N LEU A 179 -52.26 -25.59 3.31
CA LEU A 179 -51.50 -26.06 2.15
C LEU A 179 -52.45 -26.55 1.07
N GLN A 180 -52.23 -26.10 -0.16
CA GLN A 180 -52.90 -26.61 -1.35
C GLN A 180 -51.86 -27.06 -2.39
N LEU A 181 -51.98 -28.31 -2.85
CA LEU A 181 -51.08 -28.87 -3.86
C LEU A 181 -51.55 -28.54 -5.28
N LYS A 182 -50.60 -28.32 -6.20
CA LYS A 182 -50.86 -28.12 -7.64
C LYS A 182 -50.74 -29.44 -8.41
N GLY A 183 -51.48 -30.46 -7.99
CA GLY A 183 -51.49 -31.80 -8.56
C GLY A 183 -51.32 -32.90 -7.52
N GLU A 184 -50.99 -34.11 -7.96
CA GLU A 184 -50.91 -35.30 -7.09
C GLU A 184 -49.53 -35.43 -6.42
N LEU A 185 -49.48 -35.31 -5.09
CA LEU A 185 -48.26 -35.46 -4.29
C LEU A 185 -47.51 -36.75 -4.64
N ASN A 186 -46.17 -36.72 -4.53
CA ASN A 186 -45.29 -37.85 -4.82
C ASN A 186 -45.25 -38.27 -6.29
N THR A 187 -45.63 -37.36 -7.19
CA THR A 187 -45.54 -37.56 -8.63
C THR A 187 -44.94 -36.34 -9.31
N VAL A 188 -44.39 -36.53 -10.51
CA VAL A 188 -43.96 -35.43 -11.39
C VAL A 188 -45.13 -34.60 -11.95
N SER A 189 -46.37 -35.03 -11.71
CA SER A 189 -47.57 -34.27 -12.09
C SER A 189 -47.89 -33.14 -11.11
N CYS A 190 -47.42 -33.22 -9.85
CA CYS A 190 -47.54 -32.11 -8.90
C CYS A 190 -46.56 -31.01 -9.29
N LYS A 191 -47.10 -29.89 -9.77
CA LYS A 191 -46.34 -28.75 -10.30
C LYS A 191 -46.03 -27.67 -9.27
N GLY A 192 -46.10 -28.02 -7.98
CA GLY A 192 -45.84 -27.10 -6.88
C GLY A 192 -46.98 -27.07 -5.85
N TYR A 193 -47.08 -25.99 -5.10
CA TYR A 193 -48.02 -25.83 -3.98
C TYR A 193 -48.17 -24.37 -3.59
N THR A 194 -49.28 -24.04 -2.94
CA THR A 194 -49.51 -22.77 -2.24
C THR A 194 -49.62 -23.02 -0.75
N MET A 195 -49.10 -22.10 0.06
CA MET A 195 -49.12 -22.18 1.52
C MET A 195 -49.59 -20.87 2.12
N GLU A 196 -50.45 -20.96 3.13
CA GLU A 196 -50.75 -19.86 4.04
C GLU A 196 -50.17 -20.22 5.40
N VAL A 197 -49.36 -19.34 5.95
CA VAL A 197 -48.64 -19.56 7.20
C VAL A 197 -49.04 -18.48 8.19
N TYR A 198 -49.27 -18.86 9.43
CA TYR A 198 -49.44 -17.94 10.55
C TYR A 198 -48.28 -18.09 11.53
N ILE A 199 -47.76 -16.98 12.03
CA ILE A 199 -46.70 -16.91 13.04
C ILE A 199 -47.15 -15.96 14.16
N ASP A 200 -47.20 -16.47 15.38
CA ASP A 200 -47.54 -15.68 16.57
C ASP A 200 -46.52 -14.57 16.80
N TYR A 201 -47.00 -13.35 17.01
CA TYR A 201 -46.17 -12.18 17.27
C TYR A 201 -45.26 -12.32 18.50
N LYS A 202 -45.58 -13.21 19.46
CA LYS A 202 -44.69 -13.54 20.58
C LYS A 202 -43.36 -14.16 20.16
N MET A 203 -43.25 -14.62 18.91
CA MET A 203 -41.98 -15.08 18.36
C MET A 203 -41.06 -13.92 17.94
N LEU A 204 -41.57 -12.70 17.74
CA LEU A 204 -40.83 -11.53 17.23
C LEU A 204 -40.58 -10.50 18.34
N ASP A 205 -39.48 -9.75 18.24
CA ASP A 205 -38.98 -8.86 19.30
C ASP A 205 -39.55 -7.43 19.28
N ASP A 206 -40.20 -7.00 18.20
CA ASP A 206 -40.64 -5.62 17.96
C ASP A 206 -42.17 -5.43 18.02
N ASP A 207 -42.62 -4.19 17.78
CA ASP A 207 -44.01 -3.74 17.66
C ASP A 207 -44.69 -4.16 16.34
N HIS A 208 -44.13 -5.19 15.68
CA HIS A 208 -44.73 -5.98 14.59
C HIS A 208 -45.17 -5.18 13.38
N GLN A 209 -44.41 -4.16 12.98
CA GLN A 209 -44.75 -3.35 11.79
C GLN A 209 -44.00 -3.78 10.53
N SER A 210 -42.85 -4.45 10.69
CA SER A 210 -42.03 -4.93 9.58
C SER A 210 -41.16 -6.10 10.05
N VAL A 211 -40.73 -6.93 9.11
CA VAL A 211 -39.83 -8.06 9.36
C VAL A 211 -38.82 -8.22 8.24
N TYR A 212 -37.68 -8.83 8.54
CA TYR A 212 -36.76 -9.34 7.54
C TYR A 212 -37.04 -10.81 7.26
N SER A 213 -37.06 -11.18 6.00
CA SER A 213 -37.31 -12.55 5.60
C SER A 213 -36.61 -12.96 4.32
N SER A 214 -36.22 -14.22 4.26
CA SER A 214 -35.75 -14.89 3.05
C SER A 214 -36.22 -16.33 3.04
N ILE A 215 -36.25 -16.95 1.86
CA ILE A 215 -36.72 -18.33 1.71
C ILE A 215 -35.74 -19.17 0.91
N ALA A 216 -35.62 -20.43 1.31
CA ALA A 216 -35.06 -21.49 0.51
C ALA A 216 -36.16 -22.48 0.11
N ILE A 217 -36.02 -23.07 -1.08
CA ILE A 217 -36.82 -24.22 -1.48
C ILE A 217 -36.03 -25.50 -1.23
N VAL A 218 -36.71 -26.47 -0.61
CA VAL A 218 -36.23 -27.84 -0.49
C VAL A 218 -36.95 -28.65 -1.56
N ARG A 219 -36.19 -29.35 -2.40
CA ARG A 219 -36.72 -30.19 -3.47
C ARG A 219 -36.22 -31.61 -3.31
N SER A 220 -37.08 -32.47 -2.81
CA SER A 220 -36.82 -33.91 -2.80
C SER A 220 -37.00 -34.46 -4.22
N GLN A 221 -36.13 -35.38 -4.66
CA GLN A 221 -36.18 -35.94 -6.02
C GLN A 221 -37.08 -37.19 -6.13
N SER A 222 -37.45 -37.78 -4.99
CA SER A 222 -38.22 -39.02 -4.90
C SER A 222 -38.84 -39.19 -3.53
N VAL A 223 -39.78 -40.13 -3.39
CA VAL A 223 -40.33 -40.55 -2.10
C VAL A 223 -39.30 -41.34 -1.28
N GLU A 224 -38.47 -42.11 -1.97
CA GLU A 224 -37.39 -42.93 -1.40
C GLU A 224 -36.08 -42.12 -1.35
N GLY A 225 -35.22 -42.40 -0.36
CA GLY A 225 -33.92 -41.73 -0.22
C GLY A 225 -33.96 -40.36 0.46
N THR A 226 -32.77 -39.80 0.69
CA THR A 226 -32.53 -38.52 1.39
C THR A 226 -31.91 -37.44 0.50
N GLU A 227 -31.79 -37.70 -0.81
CA GLU A 227 -31.28 -36.73 -1.77
C GLU A 227 -32.26 -35.55 -1.90
N ARG A 228 -31.70 -34.34 -1.77
CA ARG A 228 -32.44 -33.09 -1.92
C ARG A 228 -31.61 -32.10 -2.74
N GLN A 229 -32.31 -31.25 -3.49
CA GLN A 229 -31.77 -29.96 -3.90
C GLN A 229 -32.27 -28.92 -2.91
N TRP A 230 -31.37 -28.07 -2.45
CA TRP A 230 -31.68 -26.96 -1.57
C TRP A 230 -31.16 -25.70 -2.25
N HIS A 231 -32.03 -24.71 -2.41
CA HIS A 231 -31.65 -23.44 -3.02
C HIS A 231 -32.20 -22.30 -2.18
N TRP A 232 -31.29 -21.52 -1.58
CA TRP A 232 -31.62 -20.30 -0.85
C TRP A 232 -31.60 -19.11 -1.79
N PHE A 233 -32.78 -18.53 -1.99
CA PHE A 233 -32.90 -17.41 -2.90
C PHE A 233 -32.18 -16.19 -2.32
N GLY A 234 -31.48 -15.46 -3.19
CA GLY A 234 -30.77 -14.24 -2.79
C GLY A 234 -29.32 -14.44 -2.39
N GLU A 235 -28.86 -15.66 -2.08
CA GLU A 235 -27.45 -15.93 -1.76
C GLU A 235 -26.53 -15.53 -2.93
N ASP A 236 -26.83 -16.01 -4.13
CA ASP A 236 -26.04 -15.74 -5.34
C ASP A 236 -26.35 -14.38 -5.99
N THR A 237 -27.53 -13.80 -5.72
CA THR A 237 -28.06 -12.64 -6.45
C THR A 237 -28.04 -11.34 -5.65
N LYS A 238 -28.29 -11.41 -4.33
CA LYS A 238 -28.30 -10.27 -3.40
C LYS A 238 -27.21 -10.39 -2.32
N ASN A 239 -26.47 -11.50 -2.29
CA ASN A 239 -25.50 -11.81 -1.24
C ASN A 239 -26.15 -11.77 0.16
N LEU A 240 -27.27 -12.48 0.30
CA LEU A 240 -27.86 -12.69 1.61
C LEU A 240 -26.83 -13.33 2.55
N GLN A 241 -26.72 -12.79 3.75
CA GLN A 241 -25.86 -13.33 4.79
C GLN A 241 -26.69 -14.11 5.80
N TRP A 242 -26.21 -15.31 6.11
CA TRP A 242 -26.88 -16.21 7.04
C TRP A 242 -27.05 -15.60 8.44
N THR A 243 -26.13 -14.72 8.83
CA THR A 243 -26.07 -14.15 10.18
C THR A 243 -26.49 -12.68 10.25
N ARG A 244 -27.04 -12.11 9.16
CA ARG A 244 -27.34 -10.68 9.09
C ARG A 244 -28.64 -10.40 8.35
N ALA A 245 -29.73 -10.19 9.10
CA ALA A 245 -31.07 -10.07 8.51
C ALA A 245 -31.27 -8.81 7.67
N SER A 246 -30.49 -7.74 7.88
CA SER A 246 -30.52 -6.52 7.04
C SER A 246 -30.15 -6.77 5.58
N THR A 247 -29.55 -7.92 5.29
CA THR A 247 -29.30 -8.35 3.91
C THR A 247 -30.52 -9.01 3.27
N TRP A 248 -31.45 -9.57 4.04
CA TRP A 248 -32.66 -10.24 3.58
C TRP A 248 -33.70 -9.24 3.05
N TRP A 249 -34.83 -9.72 2.51
CA TRP A 249 -35.90 -8.83 2.05
C TRP A 249 -36.73 -8.34 3.23
N ALA A 250 -37.06 -7.05 3.24
CA ALA A 250 -37.92 -6.46 4.25
C ALA A 250 -39.38 -6.47 3.80
N PHE A 251 -40.29 -6.74 4.73
CA PHE A 251 -41.73 -6.80 4.49
C PHE A 251 -42.48 -5.99 5.54
N ASP A 252 -43.56 -5.33 5.13
CA ASP A 252 -44.45 -4.56 6.00
C ASP A 252 -45.94 -4.89 5.74
N LYS A 253 -46.83 -4.05 6.25
CA LYS A 253 -48.28 -4.17 6.08
C LYS A 253 -48.72 -4.21 4.60
N ASP A 254 -47.96 -3.69 3.65
CA ASP A 254 -48.30 -3.65 2.22
C ASP A 254 -47.57 -4.75 1.42
N GLY A 255 -46.79 -5.61 2.09
CA GLY A 255 -46.03 -6.70 1.48
C GLY A 255 -44.55 -6.36 1.38
N LEU A 256 -43.91 -6.68 0.26
CA LEU A 256 -42.48 -6.39 0.05
C LEU A 256 -42.19 -4.87 0.06
N ILE A 257 -41.24 -4.45 0.90
CA ILE A 257 -40.71 -3.09 0.91
C ILE A 257 -39.74 -2.95 -0.27
N ALA A 258 -40.13 -2.14 -1.27
CA ALA A 258 -39.38 -1.91 -2.50
C ALA A 258 -39.82 -0.61 -3.20
N HIS A 259 -39.02 -0.16 -4.17
CA HIS A 259 -39.36 0.92 -5.10
C HIS A 259 -40.13 0.38 -6.30
N ASN A 260 -40.98 1.20 -6.89
CA ASN A 260 -41.73 0.85 -8.09
C ASN A 260 -40.85 0.92 -9.34
N VAL A 261 -41.06 -0.01 -10.26
CA VAL A 261 -40.48 0.04 -11.60
C VAL A 261 -41.60 0.04 -12.63
N THR A 262 -41.65 1.11 -13.43
CA THR A 262 -42.58 1.25 -14.54
C THR A 262 -41.85 0.95 -15.84
N LEU A 263 -42.34 -0.04 -16.58
CA LEU A 263 -41.82 -0.46 -17.87
C LEU A 263 -42.82 -0.07 -18.97
N GLU A 264 -42.42 0.83 -19.87
CA GLU A 264 -43.27 1.33 -20.95
C GLU A 264 -42.65 1.08 -22.33
N GLY A 265 -43.30 0.24 -23.13
CA GLY A 265 -43.06 0.12 -24.57
C GLY A 265 -44.08 0.92 -25.39
N ASP A 266 -43.97 0.84 -26.72
CA ASP A 266 -44.96 1.40 -27.64
C ASP A 266 -45.71 0.27 -28.39
N GLU A 267 -46.52 0.61 -29.39
CA GLU A 267 -47.29 -0.39 -30.16
C GLU A 267 -46.41 -1.44 -30.90
N ASN A 268 -45.11 -1.18 -31.02
CA ASN A 268 -44.15 -1.98 -31.80
C ASN A 268 -43.19 -2.80 -30.93
N GLY A 269 -43.36 -2.81 -29.61
CA GLY A 269 -42.58 -3.66 -28.71
C GLY A 269 -42.80 -3.37 -27.23
N SER A 270 -42.30 -4.27 -26.38
CA SER A 270 -42.42 -4.18 -24.93
C SER A 270 -41.07 -4.29 -24.22
N LEU A 271 -41.11 -3.98 -22.92
CA LEU A 271 -40.03 -4.22 -21.97
C LEU A 271 -40.49 -5.26 -20.97
N ASN A 272 -39.57 -6.09 -20.48
CA ASN A 272 -39.88 -7.17 -19.54
C ASN A 272 -38.88 -7.19 -18.38
N GLY A 273 -39.38 -7.23 -17.16
CA GLY A 273 -38.61 -7.15 -15.92
C GLY A 273 -39.56 -7.12 -14.72
N ASN A 274 -39.00 -7.14 -13.50
CA ASN A 274 -39.83 -7.00 -12.30
C ASN A 274 -40.44 -5.60 -12.23
N ASP A 275 -41.62 -5.48 -11.64
CA ASP A 275 -42.31 -4.20 -11.38
C ASP A 275 -41.79 -3.49 -10.12
N TYR A 276 -40.71 -4.00 -9.52
CA TYR A 276 -40.06 -3.43 -8.35
C TYR A 276 -38.54 -3.62 -8.34
N VAL A 277 -37.87 -2.83 -7.49
CA VAL A 277 -36.46 -3.00 -7.11
C VAL A 277 -36.27 -2.66 -5.63
N THR A 278 -35.47 -3.42 -4.90
CA THR A 278 -35.18 -3.09 -3.48
C THR A 278 -33.92 -2.23 -3.37
N ASP A 279 -33.78 -1.48 -2.28
CA ASP A 279 -32.61 -0.62 -2.07
C ASP A 279 -31.29 -1.37 -2.22
N GLY A 280 -30.38 -0.76 -2.98
CA GLY A 280 -29.05 -1.27 -3.27
C GLY A 280 -29.00 -2.41 -4.28
N ASP A 281 -30.13 -2.95 -4.74
CA ASP A 281 -30.13 -4.07 -5.70
C ASP A 281 -29.92 -3.60 -7.14
N ASP A 282 -29.29 -4.48 -7.92
CA ASP A 282 -29.24 -4.37 -9.37
C ASP A 282 -30.61 -4.70 -9.99
N TYR A 283 -31.00 -3.96 -11.03
CA TYR A 283 -32.25 -4.17 -11.75
C TYR A 283 -31.97 -4.64 -13.18
N VAL A 284 -32.62 -5.73 -13.59
CA VAL A 284 -32.47 -6.34 -14.91
C VAL A 284 -33.76 -6.24 -15.69
N PHE A 285 -33.69 -5.73 -16.92
CA PHE A 285 -34.82 -5.72 -17.85
C PHE A 285 -34.41 -6.08 -19.28
N TRP A 286 -35.33 -6.69 -20.00
CA TRP A 286 -35.19 -7.23 -21.35
C TRP A 286 -35.92 -6.35 -22.36
N LEU A 287 -35.36 -6.26 -23.56
CA LEU A 287 -36.02 -5.62 -24.70
C LEU A 287 -36.75 -6.67 -25.52
N GLU A 288 -38.05 -6.48 -25.76
CA GLU A 288 -38.91 -7.41 -26.49
C GLU A 288 -39.61 -6.69 -27.66
N PRO A 289 -38.87 -6.35 -28.74
CA PRO A 289 -39.48 -5.78 -29.94
C PRO A 289 -40.44 -6.78 -30.60
N ASN A 290 -41.51 -6.27 -31.21
CA ASN A 290 -42.35 -7.08 -32.09
C ASN A 290 -41.56 -7.56 -33.32
N GLU A 291 -42.03 -8.63 -33.94
CA GLU A 291 -41.41 -9.16 -35.16
C GLU A 291 -41.27 -8.06 -36.23
N GLY A 292 -40.07 -7.90 -36.78
CA GLY A 292 -39.78 -6.86 -37.76
C GLY A 292 -39.32 -5.52 -37.17
N TYR A 293 -39.10 -5.43 -35.86
CA TYR A 293 -38.67 -4.19 -35.18
C TYR A 293 -37.41 -4.39 -34.33
N TYR A 294 -36.82 -3.28 -33.91
CA TYR A 294 -35.74 -3.20 -32.92
C TYR A 294 -35.90 -1.94 -32.06
N ALA A 295 -35.36 -1.92 -30.85
CA ALA A 295 -35.45 -0.75 -29.97
C ALA A 295 -34.51 0.37 -30.46
N ASP A 296 -35.07 1.57 -30.60
CA ASP A 296 -34.38 2.76 -31.10
C ASP A 296 -33.82 3.58 -29.94
N VAL A 297 -34.70 4.01 -29.03
CA VAL A 297 -34.34 4.81 -27.85
C VAL A 297 -34.82 4.07 -26.61
N VAL A 298 -33.92 3.89 -25.64
CA VAL A 298 -34.24 3.44 -24.28
C VAL A 298 -33.89 4.58 -23.34
N THR A 299 -34.80 4.94 -22.44
CA THR A 299 -34.55 5.94 -21.40
C THR A 299 -34.84 5.39 -20.02
N VAL A 300 -34.02 5.77 -19.04
CA VAL A 300 -34.23 5.51 -17.62
C VAL A 300 -34.40 6.85 -16.92
N ASN A 301 -35.51 7.05 -16.22
CA ASN A 301 -35.85 8.31 -15.53
C ASN A 301 -35.73 9.54 -16.46
N GLY A 302 -36.17 9.39 -17.72
CA GLY A 302 -36.15 10.42 -18.75
C GLY A 302 -34.80 10.68 -19.41
N LYS A 303 -33.73 9.98 -19.01
CA LYS A 303 -32.39 10.10 -19.60
C LYS A 303 -32.11 8.95 -20.56
N PRO A 304 -31.57 9.21 -21.77
CA PRO A 304 -31.16 8.16 -22.69
C PRO A 304 -30.13 7.23 -22.08
N LEU A 305 -30.36 5.92 -22.21
CA LEU A 305 -29.40 4.89 -21.86
C LEU A 305 -28.47 4.68 -23.05
N ASN A 306 -27.28 5.30 -22.99
CA ASN A 306 -26.32 5.30 -24.10
C ASN A 306 -25.41 4.06 -24.14
N GLU A 307 -25.60 3.12 -23.20
CA GLU A 307 -24.86 1.88 -23.20
C GLU A 307 -25.42 0.88 -24.22
N GLU A 308 -24.53 0.08 -24.80
CA GLU A 308 -24.92 -1.06 -25.62
C GLU A 308 -25.56 -2.14 -24.73
N PRO A 309 -26.69 -2.74 -25.13
CA PRO A 309 -27.30 -3.79 -24.32
C PRO A 309 -26.40 -5.02 -24.24
N LEU A 310 -26.57 -5.77 -23.17
CA LEU A 310 -25.98 -7.09 -22.97
C LEU A 310 -26.79 -8.13 -23.73
N TYR A 311 -26.20 -9.30 -23.99
CA TYR A 311 -26.85 -10.38 -24.71
C TYR A 311 -26.68 -11.71 -23.98
N LYS A 312 -27.74 -12.52 -23.98
CA LYS A 312 -27.72 -13.91 -23.49
C LYS A 312 -28.62 -14.74 -24.40
N LYS A 313 -28.10 -15.81 -25.00
CA LYS A 313 -28.84 -16.62 -26.00
C LYS A 313 -29.48 -15.76 -27.10
N GLY A 314 -28.76 -14.73 -27.55
CA GLY A 314 -29.23 -13.78 -28.58
C GLY A 314 -30.23 -12.73 -28.11
N LYS A 315 -30.83 -12.83 -26.91
CA LYS A 315 -31.76 -11.83 -26.38
C LYS A 315 -31.02 -10.69 -25.70
N SER A 316 -31.49 -9.45 -25.89
CA SER A 316 -30.85 -8.27 -25.31
C SER A 316 -31.47 -7.84 -23.98
N TYR A 317 -30.63 -7.41 -23.04
CA TYR A 317 -31.04 -6.89 -21.74
C TYR A 317 -30.10 -5.80 -21.24
N TYR A 318 -30.53 -5.10 -20.20
CA TYR A 318 -29.73 -4.13 -19.46
C TYR A 318 -29.68 -4.51 -17.98
N ILE A 319 -28.59 -4.09 -17.32
CA ILE A 319 -28.44 -4.10 -15.87
C ILE A 319 -28.29 -2.65 -15.43
N LEU A 320 -29.13 -2.20 -14.50
CA LEU A 320 -29.00 -0.93 -13.79
C LEU A 320 -28.46 -1.24 -12.40
N TYR A 321 -27.29 -0.73 -12.04
CA TYR A 321 -26.63 -1.09 -10.79
C TYR A 321 -27.03 -0.19 -9.62
N GLU A 322 -27.06 -0.75 -8.41
CA GLU A 322 -27.22 -0.04 -7.12
C GLU A 322 -28.40 0.96 -7.09
N ASN A 323 -29.63 0.49 -7.25
CA ASN A 323 -30.82 1.35 -7.33
C ASN A 323 -31.36 1.69 -5.93
N ASN A 324 -31.70 2.96 -5.68
CA ASN A 324 -32.21 3.44 -4.39
C ASN A 324 -33.48 4.30 -4.54
N GLY A 325 -34.29 4.02 -5.56
CA GLY A 325 -35.49 4.80 -5.85
C GLY A 325 -36.31 4.21 -7.00
N ASP A 326 -37.49 4.80 -7.21
CA ASP A 326 -38.38 4.43 -8.32
C ASP A 326 -37.69 4.55 -9.68
N LEU A 327 -37.99 3.61 -10.58
CA LEU A 327 -37.46 3.58 -11.95
C LEU A 327 -38.58 3.73 -12.97
N HIS A 328 -38.39 4.66 -13.91
CA HIS A 328 -39.25 4.85 -15.07
C HIS A 328 -38.48 4.52 -16.34
N ILE A 329 -38.74 3.35 -16.93
CA ILE A 329 -38.02 2.85 -18.09
C ILE A 329 -38.94 2.86 -19.30
N LYS A 330 -38.52 3.57 -20.35
CA LYS A 330 -39.25 3.71 -21.61
C LYS A 330 -38.40 3.20 -22.76
N ALA A 331 -39.03 2.51 -23.71
CA ALA A 331 -38.43 2.17 -24.98
C ALA A 331 -39.36 2.49 -26.15
N THR A 332 -38.78 3.04 -27.23
CA THR A 332 -39.46 3.16 -28.52
C THR A 332 -38.84 2.20 -29.53
N PHE A 333 -39.66 1.74 -30.48
CA PHE A 333 -39.24 0.70 -31.42
C PHE A 333 -39.37 1.16 -32.88
N LYS A 334 -38.40 0.75 -33.69
CA LYS A 334 -38.28 1.14 -35.09
C LYS A 334 -38.27 -0.08 -36.01
N LYS A 335 -38.96 0.04 -37.13
CA LYS A 335 -39.08 -1.03 -38.13
C LYS A 335 -37.74 -1.33 -38.79
N LEU A 336 -37.46 -2.61 -39.01
CA LEU A 336 -36.31 -3.08 -39.77
C LEU A 336 -36.42 -2.65 -41.25
N PRO A 337 -35.31 -2.23 -41.89
CA PRO A 337 -35.26 -1.97 -43.32
C PRO A 337 -35.47 -3.24 -44.14
N GLU A 338 -36.20 -3.11 -45.26
CA GLU A 338 -36.36 -4.20 -46.24
C GLU A 338 -35.05 -4.56 -46.94
N LYS A 339 -34.16 -3.58 -47.10
CA LYS A 339 -32.84 -3.78 -47.70
C LYS A 339 -32.04 -4.79 -46.87
N LYS A 340 -31.51 -5.82 -47.54
CA LYS A 340 -30.62 -6.83 -46.95
C LYS A 340 -29.15 -6.58 -47.33
N ILE A 341 -28.24 -7.04 -46.47
CA ILE A 341 -26.79 -7.09 -46.65
C ILE A 341 -26.30 -8.51 -46.44
N ASN A 342 -25.30 -8.92 -47.20
CA ASN A 342 -24.67 -10.23 -47.04
C ASN A 342 -23.50 -10.13 -46.07
N VAL A 343 -23.52 -10.95 -45.03
CA VAL A 343 -22.46 -11.04 -44.02
C VAL A 343 -21.89 -12.44 -44.02
N LYS A 344 -20.58 -12.56 -44.06
CA LYS A 344 -19.87 -13.84 -43.94
C LYS A 344 -18.78 -13.75 -42.89
N GLY A 345 -18.46 -14.86 -42.25
CA GLY A 345 -17.44 -14.86 -41.21
C GLY A 345 -17.02 -16.26 -40.83
N LYS A 346 -16.11 -16.33 -39.86
CA LYS A 346 -15.64 -17.57 -39.28
C LYS A 346 -15.46 -17.40 -37.77
N VAL A 347 -15.93 -18.36 -36.99
CA VAL A 347 -15.77 -18.43 -35.53
C VAL A 347 -14.67 -19.42 -35.20
N THR A 348 -13.58 -18.93 -34.60
CA THR A 348 -12.40 -19.75 -34.30
C THR A 348 -11.83 -19.49 -32.91
N ASP A 349 -11.16 -20.48 -32.33
CA ASP A 349 -10.13 -20.29 -31.30
C ASP A 349 -8.77 -20.33 -32.01
N GLY A 350 -8.16 -19.15 -32.19
CA GLY A 350 -7.00 -18.96 -33.05
C GLY A 350 -7.26 -19.36 -34.51
N LYS A 351 -6.93 -20.61 -34.86
CA LYS A 351 -7.13 -21.18 -36.21
C LYS A 351 -8.15 -22.33 -36.26
N ILE A 352 -8.62 -22.81 -35.11
CA ILE A 352 -9.46 -24.00 -34.99
C ILE A 352 -10.92 -23.57 -34.85
N ALA A 353 -11.85 -24.27 -35.50
CA ALA A 353 -13.28 -24.01 -35.34
C ALA A 353 -13.75 -24.33 -33.91
N VAL A 354 -14.61 -23.47 -33.34
CA VAL A 354 -15.12 -23.69 -31.97
C VAL A 354 -16.36 -24.59 -32.02
N ASN A 355 -16.28 -25.77 -31.41
CA ASN A 355 -17.40 -26.69 -31.34
C ASN A 355 -18.49 -26.16 -30.38
N GLY A 356 -19.76 -26.31 -30.75
CA GLY A 356 -20.90 -25.87 -29.95
C GLY A 356 -21.09 -24.35 -29.87
N ALA A 357 -20.38 -23.57 -30.70
CA ALA A 357 -20.62 -22.13 -30.80
C ALA A 357 -22.00 -21.82 -31.35
N SER A 358 -22.68 -20.86 -30.74
CA SER A 358 -23.97 -20.33 -31.20
C SER A 358 -23.79 -18.87 -31.62
N VAL A 359 -24.42 -18.48 -32.73
CA VAL A 359 -24.20 -17.18 -33.38
C VAL A 359 -25.54 -16.52 -33.66
N TRP A 360 -25.64 -15.23 -33.36
CA TRP A 360 -26.80 -14.39 -33.66
C TRP A 360 -26.36 -13.07 -34.27
N ALA A 361 -27.12 -12.60 -35.25
CA ALA A 361 -27.13 -11.20 -35.63
C ALA A 361 -28.03 -10.44 -34.65
N VAL A 362 -27.53 -9.38 -34.04
CA VAL A 362 -28.23 -8.69 -32.95
C VAL A 362 -28.19 -7.17 -33.10
N LYS A 363 -29.27 -6.52 -32.65
CA LYS A 363 -29.37 -5.06 -32.47
C LYS A 363 -30.53 -4.72 -31.53
N ASN A 364 -30.24 -4.22 -30.31
CA ASN A 364 -31.24 -3.61 -29.42
C ASN A 364 -32.59 -4.36 -29.39
N GLY A 365 -32.62 -5.64 -29.07
CA GLY A 365 -33.83 -6.47 -29.07
C GLY A 365 -34.02 -7.33 -30.31
N TYR A 366 -33.63 -6.84 -31.50
CA TYR A 366 -33.61 -7.69 -32.70
C TYR A 366 -32.54 -8.78 -32.54
N SER A 367 -32.93 -10.02 -32.86
CA SER A 367 -32.08 -11.20 -32.79
C SER A 367 -32.44 -12.18 -33.90
N GLU A 368 -31.49 -12.55 -34.73
CA GLU A 368 -31.65 -13.56 -35.79
C GLU A 368 -30.53 -14.61 -35.67
N PRO A 369 -30.85 -15.89 -35.41
CA PRO A 369 -29.83 -16.94 -35.32
C PRO A 369 -29.15 -17.17 -36.67
N VAL A 370 -27.84 -17.40 -36.65
CA VAL A 370 -27.02 -17.61 -37.84
C VAL A 370 -26.42 -19.02 -37.81
N SER A 371 -26.70 -19.81 -38.84
CA SER A 371 -26.18 -21.17 -38.96
C SER A 371 -24.67 -21.20 -39.22
N LEU A 372 -23.97 -22.05 -38.48
CA LEU A 372 -22.55 -22.32 -38.65
C LEU A 372 -22.32 -23.63 -39.41
N ASN A 373 -21.34 -23.63 -40.30
CA ASN A 373 -20.79 -24.83 -40.92
C ASN A 373 -19.84 -25.54 -39.95
N SER A 374 -19.53 -26.81 -40.21
CA SER A 374 -18.62 -27.62 -39.38
C SER A 374 -17.20 -27.06 -39.30
N ASP A 375 -16.78 -26.27 -40.29
CA ASP A 375 -15.48 -25.59 -40.27
C ASP A 375 -15.52 -24.25 -39.51
N GLY A 376 -16.66 -23.89 -38.91
CA GLY A 376 -16.89 -22.64 -38.18
C GLY A 376 -17.23 -21.44 -39.06
N SER A 377 -17.37 -21.61 -40.38
CA SER A 377 -17.77 -20.53 -41.28
C SER A 377 -19.28 -20.30 -41.26
N PHE A 378 -19.73 -19.08 -41.57
CA PHE A 378 -21.13 -18.77 -41.78
C PHE A 378 -21.32 -17.76 -42.91
N THR A 379 -22.54 -17.72 -43.47
CA THR A 379 -23.01 -16.67 -44.36
C THR A 379 -24.48 -16.41 -44.06
N ALA A 380 -24.87 -15.14 -43.96
CA ALA A 380 -26.24 -14.72 -43.63
C ALA A 380 -26.65 -13.49 -44.46
N SER A 381 -27.94 -13.40 -44.77
CA SER A 381 -28.58 -12.26 -45.45
C SER A 381 -29.41 -11.46 -44.44
N LEU A 382 -28.80 -10.42 -43.87
CA LEU A 382 -29.27 -9.70 -42.70
C LEU A 382 -29.86 -8.32 -43.08
N PRO A 383 -30.77 -7.73 -42.28
CA PRO A 383 -31.27 -6.38 -42.54
C PRO A 383 -30.15 -5.34 -42.48
N ALA A 384 -30.20 -4.34 -43.37
CA ALA A 384 -29.21 -3.27 -43.49
C ALA A 384 -29.41 -2.18 -42.42
N ILE A 385 -29.38 -2.56 -41.13
CA ILE A 385 -29.49 -1.63 -39.99
C ILE A 385 -28.12 -1.12 -39.54
N SER A 386 -28.08 0.16 -39.16
CA SER A 386 -26.88 0.77 -38.58
C SER A 386 -26.61 0.18 -37.20
N GLY A 387 -25.34 -0.14 -36.93
CA GLY A 387 -24.91 -0.71 -35.65
C GLY A 387 -25.27 -2.19 -35.44
N LEU A 388 -25.62 -2.92 -36.50
CA LEU A 388 -25.78 -4.39 -36.45
C LEU A 388 -24.50 -5.06 -35.95
N LYS A 389 -24.63 -6.08 -35.11
CA LYS A 389 -23.50 -6.85 -34.57
C LYS A 389 -23.73 -8.36 -34.69
N ILE A 390 -22.65 -9.12 -34.65
CA ILE A 390 -22.67 -10.57 -34.48
C ILE A 390 -22.30 -10.88 -33.03
N TYR A 391 -23.23 -11.49 -32.29
CA TYR A 391 -23.02 -12.03 -30.95
C TYR A 391 -22.73 -13.52 -31.04
N VAL A 392 -21.70 -13.98 -30.34
CA VAL A 392 -21.28 -15.39 -30.32
C VAL A 392 -21.05 -15.83 -28.89
N GLU A 393 -21.61 -16.98 -28.52
CA GLU A 393 -21.35 -17.64 -27.23
C GLU A 393 -21.01 -19.12 -27.44
N ALA A 394 -20.12 -19.66 -26.60
CA ALA A 394 -19.72 -21.06 -26.59
C ALA A 394 -19.31 -21.47 -25.17
N ASN A 395 -19.61 -22.70 -24.76
CA ASN A 395 -19.26 -23.17 -23.42
C ASN A 395 -17.73 -23.16 -23.21
N GLY A 396 -17.26 -22.61 -22.09
CA GLY A 396 -15.84 -22.46 -21.79
C GLY A 396 -15.14 -21.26 -22.44
N TYR A 397 -15.85 -20.44 -23.21
CA TYR A 397 -15.32 -19.23 -23.85
C TYR A 397 -15.98 -17.96 -23.31
N THR A 398 -15.23 -16.86 -23.31
CA THR A 398 -15.81 -15.53 -23.12
C THR A 398 -16.66 -15.20 -24.35
N PRO A 399 -17.92 -14.75 -24.20
CA PRO A 399 -18.75 -14.34 -25.33
C PRO A 399 -18.08 -13.25 -26.16
N LYS A 400 -18.54 -13.03 -27.39
CA LYS A 400 -17.97 -11.97 -28.23
C LYS A 400 -19.03 -11.24 -29.03
N LEU A 401 -18.88 -9.93 -29.12
CA LEU A 401 -19.75 -9.05 -29.88
C LEU A 401 -18.90 -8.29 -30.91
N VAL A 402 -19.22 -8.44 -32.20
CA VAL A 402 -18.44 -7.88 -33.31
C VAL A 402 -19.33 -7.04 -34.22
N SER A 403 -18.92 -5.81 -34.51
CA SER A 403 -19.65 -4.92 -35.42
C SER A 403 -19.67 -5.44 -36.85
N VAL A 404 -20.84 -5.37 -37.50
CA VAL A 404 -21.01 -5.67 -38.92
C VAL A 404 -20.74 -4.39 -39.73
N PRO A 405 -19.96 -4.46 -40.84
CA PRO A 405 -19.78 -3.32 -41.71
C PRO A 405 -21.11 -2.84 -42.33
N PRO A 406 -21.36 -1.54 -42.50
CA PRO A 406 -22.65 -1.01 -42.97
C PRO A 406 -23.16 -1.55 -44.32
N GLY A 407 -22.26 -2.01 -45.19
CA GLY A 407 -22.58 -2.62 -46.49
C GLY A 407 -22.65 -4.14 -46.50
N GLY A 408 -22.50 -4.79 -45.35
CA GLY A 408 -22.16 -6.21 -45.26
C GLY A 408 -20.69 -6.49 -45.54
N GLY A 409 -20.33 -7.76 -45.69
CA GLY A 409 -18.96 -8.19 -45.94
C GLY A 409 -18.47 -9.23 -44.93
N SER A 410 -17.15 -9.26 -44.71
CA SER A 410 -16.50 -10.25 -43.86
C SER A 410 -16.29 -9.74 -42.44
N VAL A 411 -16.62 -10.57 -41.45
CA VAL A 411 -16.29 -10.35 -40.02
C VAL A 411 -15.31 -11.43 -39.53
N SER A 412 -14.34 -11.03 -38.70
CA SER A 412 -13.35 -11.94 -38.11
C SER A 412 -13.69 -12.15 -36.64
N ILE A 413 -13.99 -13.40 -36.25
CA ILE A 413 -14.42 -13.72 -34.89
C ILE A 413 -13.49 -14.75 -34.29
N VAL A 414 -12.58 -14.28 -33.43
CA VAL A 414 -11.72 -15.14 -32.62
C VAL A 414 -12.26 -15.13 -31.18
N LEU A 415 -12.79 -16.27 -30.72
CA LEU A 415 -13.19 -16.44 -29.32
C LEU A 415 -11.94 -16.67 -28.46
N GLN A 416 -12.03 -16.22 -27.21
CA GLN A 416 -11.00 -16.44 -26.20
C GLN A 416 -11.58 -17.40 -25.15
N GLN A 417 -10.81 -18.41 -24.78
CA GLN A 417 -11.17 -19.27 -23.66
C GLN A 417 -11.34 -18.43 -22.39
N SER A 418 -12.32 -18.77 -21.56
CA SER A 418 -12.53 -18.07 -20.30
C SER A 418 -11.24 -18.08 -19.49
N PHE A 419 -10.83 -16.91 -19.03
CA PHE A 419 -9.59 -16.70 -18.28
C PHE A 419 -9.85 -16.27 -16.85
N ILE A 420 -11.11 -16.26 -16.41
CA ILE A 420 -11.51 -15.96 -15.03
C ILE A 420 -12.09 -17.23 -14.41
N GLY A 421 -11.61 -17.58 -13.22
CA GLY A 421 -12.03 -18.76 -12.47
C GLY A 421 -10.90 -19.31 -11.62
N ASP A 422 -11.04 -20.57 -11.19
CA ASP A 422 -10.01 -21.25 -10.41
C ASP A 422 -8.74 -21.47 -11.24
N ASN A 423 -7.59 -21.33 -10.59
CA ASN A 423 -6.27 -21.54 -11.19
C ASN A 423 -5.69 -22.82 -10.62
N SER A 424 -5.41 -23.80 -11.48
CA SER A 424 -4.99 -25.15 -11.07
C SER A 424 -3.64 -25.19 -10.33
N TYR A 425 -2.84 -24.12 -10.41
CA TYR A 425 -1.54 -24.05 -9.74
C TYR A 425 -1.61 -23.52 -8.30
N VAL A 426 -2.73 -22.90 -7.91
CA VAL A 426 -2.88 -22.26 -6.61
C VAL A 426 -3.78 -23.10 -5.72
N ASN A 427 -3.26 -23.51 -4.56
CA ASN A 427 -4.04 -24.25 -3.58
C ASN A 427 -4.94 -23.31 -2.78
N GLN A 428 -6.20 -23.71 -2.55
CA GLN A 428 -7.11 -23.13 -1.56
C GLN A 428 -7.41 -21.62 -1.71
N VAL A 429 -7.86 -21.19 -2.89
CA VAL A 429 -8.43 -19.84 -3.08
C VAL A 429 -9.92 -19.95 -3.37
N SER A 430 -10.75 -19.32 -2.54
CA SER A 430 -12.17 -19.12 -2.85
C SER A 430 -12.28 -18.01 -3.88
N THR A 431 -12.58 -18.38 -5.13
CA THR A 431 -12.95 -17.42 -6.18
C THR A 431 -14.44 -17.12 -6.01
N GLN A 432 -14.77 -15.88 -5.68
CA GLN A 432 -16.14 -15.51 -5.37
C GLN A 432 -16.85 -15.00 -6.63
N VAL A 433 -16.75 -15.78 -7.72
CA VAL A 433 -17.23 -15.45 -9.07
C VAL A 433 -18.67 -14.93 -9.09
N PRO A 434 -19.65 -15.49 -8.33
CA PRO A 434 -21.03 -15.01 -8.36
C PRO A 434 -21.22 -13.52 -8.02
N TYR A 435 -20.34 -12.94 -7.19
CA TYR A 435 -20.41 -11.52 -6.80
C TYR A 435 -19.89 -10.56 -7.87
N TRP A 436 -19.28 -11.08 -8.93
CA TRP A 436 -18.73 -10.27 -10.00
C TRP A 436 -19.64 -10.31 -11.22
N ASP A 437 -19.81 -9.17 -11.86
CA ASP A 437 -20.41 -9.08 -13.17
C ASP A 437 -19.32 -9.24 -14.25
N LEU A 438 -19.40 -10.38 -14.93
CA LEU A 438 -18.53 -10.75 -16.04
C LEU A 438 -19.24 -10.61 -17.40
N SER A 439 -20.46 -10.07 -17.44
CA SER A 439 -21.27 -9.93 -18.65
C SER A 439 -20.59 -9.11 -19.74
N ARG A 440 -19.68 -8.20 -19.37
CA ARG A 440 -18.85 -7.40 -20.28
C ARG A 440 -17.37 -7.77 -20.26
N LEU A 441 -17.01 -8.97 -19.82
CA LEU A 441 -15.61 -9.41 -19.81
C LEU A 441 -14.99 -9.36 -21.23
N TYR A 442 -15.80 -9.52 -22.28
CA TYR A 442 -15.37 -9.40 -23.68
C TYR A 442 -15.02 -7.99 -24.13
N GLU A 443 -15.45 -6.98 -23.37
CA GLU A 443 -15.01 -5.58 -23.50
C GLU A 443 -13.87 -5.26 -22.52
N ASN A 444 -13.32 -6.27 -21.84
CA ASN A 444 -12.37 -6.13 -20.73
C ASN A 444 -12.94 -5.29 -19.57
N LYS A 445 -14.25 -5.39 -19.33
CA LYS A 445 -14.93 -4.74 -18.21
C LYS A 445 -15.41 -5.77 -17.20
N VAL A 446 -15.17 -5.49 -15.94
CA VAL A 446 -15.58 -6.33 -14.81
C VAL A 446 -16.04 -5.42 -13.69
N ALA A 447 -17.16 -5.73 -13.04
CA ALA A 447 -17.66 -4.95 -11.90
C ALA A 447 -17.94 -5.88 -10.72
N LEU A 448 -17.73 -5.38 -9.50
CA LEU A 448 -18.24 -6.05 -8.30
C LEU A 448 -19.67 -5.56 -8.04
N LYS A 449 -20.59 -6.51 -7.83
CA LYS A 449 -22.03 -6.22 -7.64
C LYS A 449 -22.39 -5.69 -6.24
N SER A 450 -21.45 -5.73 -5.29
CA SER A 450 -21.73 -5.38 -3.89
C SER A 450 -20.71 -4.40 -3.34
N SER A 451 -21.20 -3.40 -2.60
CA SER A 451 -20.40 -2.40 -1.88
C SER A 451 -20.23 -2.69 -0.39
N THR A 452 -20.68 -3.86 0.10
CA THR A 452 -20.66 -4.23 1.53
C THR A 452 -19.81 -5.47 1.83
N LEU A 453 -19.33 -6.18 0.81
CA LEU A 453 -18.46 -7.34 0.99
C LEU A 453 -17.13 -6.94 1.66
N GLY A 454 -16.78 -7.63 2.75
CA GLY A 454 -15.49 -7.41 3.43
C GLY A 454 -14.29 -7.63 2.49
N SER A 455 -14.36 -8.68 1.65
CA SER A 455 -13.48 -8.83 0.48
C SER A 455 -14.16 -9.69 -0.60
N ALA A 456 -13.87 -9.39 -1.86
CA ALA A 456 -14.29 -10.16 -3.01
C ALA A 456 -13.09 -10.43 -3.91
N ARG A 457 -12.94 -11.67 -4.41
CA ARG A 457 -11.79 -12.07 -5.25
C ARG A 457 -12.21 -12.77 -6.54
N LEU A 458 -11.49 -12.44 -7.62
CA LEU A 458 -11.42 -13.23 -8.85
C LEU A 458 -9.98 -13.60 -9.11
N MET A 459 -9.77 -14.70 -9.83
CA MET A 459 -8.44 -15.12 -10.24
C MET A 459 -8.40 -15.33 -11.75
N ASN A 460 -7.25 -15.02 -12.35
CA ASN A 460 -6.95 -15.44 -13.70
C ASN A 460 -6.64 -16.94 -13.69
N SER A 461 -7.41 -17.74 -14.43
CA SER A 461 -7.30 -19.20 -14.43
C SER A 461 -6.09 -19.73 -15.21
N GLN A 462 -5.42 -18.88 -16.00
CA GLN A 462 -4.44 -19.32 -17.00
C GLN A 462 -2.99 -18.90 -16.65
N ILE A 463 -2.79 -17.75 -16.01
CA ILE A 463 -1.46 -17.20 -15.76
C ILE A 463 -0.85 -17.78 -14.49
N TYR A 464 0.36 -18.33 -14.60
CA TYR A 464 1.21 -18.72 -13.47
C TYR A 464 2.71 -18.56 -13.82
N SER A 465 3.28 -17.40 -13.50
CA SER A 465 4.59 -16.98 -14.01
C SER A 465 5.42 -16.23 -12.96
N ASN A 466 6.75 -16.20 -13.14
CA ASN A 466 7.67 -15.41 -12.31
C ASN A 466 7.73 -13.93 -12.73
N SER A 467 7.00 -13.58 -13.79
CA SER A 467 6.77 -12.23 -14.28
C SER A 467 5.29 -12.12 -14.64
N VAL A 468 4.58 -11.15 -14.08
CA VAL A 468 3.14 -10.95 -14.36
C VAL A 468 2.80 -9.47 -14.36
N TYR A 469 2.23 -8.98 -15.46
CA TYR A 469 1.73 -7.62 -15.58
C TYR A 469 0.20 -7.62 -15.56
N ALA A 470 -0.39 -6.82 -14.69
CA ALA A 470 -1.83 -6.60 -14.60
C ALA A 470 -2.14 -5.10 -14.66
N SER A 471 -3.16 -4.71 -15.42
CA SER A 471 -3.57 -3.31 -15.56
C SER A 471 -5.06 -3.17 -15.81
N ALA A 472 -5.65 -2.08 -15.34
CA ALA A 472 -7.02 -1.65 -15.62
C ALA A 472 -7.18 -0.16 -15.30
N ASN A 473 -8.21 0.50 -15.84
CA ASN A 473 -8.72 1.71 -15.23
C ASN A 473 -9.71 1.31 -14.14
N ILE A 474 -9.45 1.71 -12.91
CA ILE A 474 -10.24 1.31 -11.75
C ILE A 474 -11.10 2.46 -11.23
N VAL A 475 -12.38 2.19 -11.03
CA VAL A 475 -13.33 3.09 -10.37
C VAL A 475 -13.51 2.61 -8.95
N VAL A 476 -13.03 3.39 -7.99
CA VAL A 476 -13.14 3.12 -6.55
C VAL A 476 -14.01 4.23 -5.96
N PRO A 477 -15.32 3.98 -5.75
CA PRO A 477 -16.25 5.00 -5.29
C PRO A 477 -15.85 5.62 -3.96
N GLN A 478 -16.20 6.89 -3.78
CA GLN A 478 -16.03 7.57 -2.50
C GLN A 478 -17.08 7.11 -1.50
N LYS A 479 -16.64 6.76 -0.29
CA LYS A 479 -17.52 6.34 0.80
C LYS A 479 -17.00 6.90 2.12
N LYS A 480 -17.69 7.91 2.66
CA LYS A 480 -17.31 8.47 3.96
C LYS A 480 -17.52 7.43 5.06
N GLY A 481 -16.59 7.33 6.00
CA GLY A 481 -16.67 6.44 7.15
C GLY A 481 -16.17 5.01 6.89
N VAL A 482 -15.70 4.69 5.68
CA VAL A 482 -15.22 3.34 5.33
C VAL A 482 -13.95 3.43 4.48
N ASP A 483 -13.00 2.55 4.75
CA ASP A 483 -11.86 2.35 3.85
C ASP A 483 -12.20 1.35 2.75
N SER A 484 -12.17 1.82 1.50
CA SER A 484 -12.44 1.00 0.31
C SER A 484 -11.15 0.69 -0.43
N ARG A 485 -11.01 -0.53 -0.95
CA ARG A 485 -9.77 -0.97 -1.62
C ARG A 485 -10.10 -1.71 -2.88
N ALA A 486 -9.37 -1.45 -3.96
CA ALA A 486 -9.42 -2.30 -5.14
C ALA A 486 -8.08 -2.35 -5.87
N GLY A 487 -7.77 -3.48 -6.48
CA GLY A 487 -6.53 -3.63 -7.24
C GLY A 487 -6.30 -5.06 -7.69
N PHE A 488 -5.04 -5.48 -7.65
CA PHE A 488 -4.60 -6.78 -8.14
C PHE A 488 -4.02 -7.63 -7.00
N THR A 489 -4.42 -8.89 -6.97
CA THR A 489 -3.98 -9.85 -5.95
C THR A 489 -3.14 -10.93 -6.61
N PHE A 490 -2.10 -11.38 -5.93
CA PHE A 490 -1.13 -12.34 -6.44
C PHE A 490 -1.00 -13.50 -5.47
N PHE A 491 -0.91 -14.72 -6.00
CA PHE A 491 -0.84 -15.95 -5.22
C PHE A 491 0.27 -16.88 -5.69
N ASP A 492 1.06 -17.44 -4.79
CA ASP A 492 1.94 -18.57 -5.12
C ASP A 492 1.22 -19.92 -5.03
N ASN A 493 1.93 -21.03 -5.23
CA ASN A 493 1.32 -22.36 -5.17
C ASN A 493 0.86 -22.79 -3.77
N ALA A 494 1.42 -22.18 -2.71
CA ALA A 494 1.10 -22.48 -1.33
C ALA A 494 -0.11 -21.67 -0.83
N GLY A 495 -0.63 -20.75 -1.65
CA GLY A 495 -1.70 -19.84 -1.27
C GLY A 495 -1.21 -18.59 -0.54
N ASN A 496 0.11 -18.35 -0.47
CA ASN A 496 0.62 -17.08 0.04
C ASN A 496 0.15 -15.97 -0.89
N ARG A 497 -0.29 -14.86 -0.31
CA ARG A 497 -0.99 -13.79 -1.03
C ARG A 497 -0.32 -12.44 -0.81
N ALA A 498 -0.20 -11.64 -1.87
CA ALA A 498 0.00 -10.19 -1.79
C ALA A 498 -1.04 -9.44 -2.62
N PHE A 499 -1.72 -8.48 -2.01
CA PHE A 499 -2.70 -7.61 -2.65
C PHE A 499 -2.15 -6.20 -2.77
N ILE A 500 -2.06 -5.72 -4.00
CA ILE A 500 -1.58 -4.39 -4.34
C ILE A 500 -2.81 -3.56 -4.69
N ALA A 501 -3.19 -2.66 -3.78
CA ALA A 501 -4.48 -1.97 -3.80
C ALA A 501 -4.31 -0.48 -4.01
N LEU A 502 -5.17 0.13 -4.82
CA LEU A 502 -5.54 1.53 -4.67
C LEU A 502 -6.60 1.61 -3.55
N THR A 503 -6.25 2.28 -2.48
CA THR A 503 -7.08 2.43 -1.28
C THR A 503 -7.64 3.84 -1.21
N MET A 504 -8.96 3.95 -1.13
CA MET A 504 -9.68 5.14 -0.69
C MET A 504 -9.75 5.08 0.83
N ALA A 505 -8.97 5.94 1.49
CA ALA A 505 -9.00 6.13 2.92
C ALA A 505 -10.06 7.18 3.26
N GLY A 506 -11.03 6.79 4.06
CA GLY A 506 -12.19 7.62 4.43
C GLY A 506 -12.81 7.25 5.76
N GLU A 507 -12.24 6.24 6.45
CA GLU A 507 -12.65 5.84 7.79
C GLU A 507 -12.52 7.00 8.78
N VAL A 508 -13.51 7.10 9.68
CA VAL A 508 -13.48 8.03 10.82
C VAL A 508 -12.81 7.32 11.98
N ASN A 509 -11.62 7.80 12.36
CA ASN A 509 -10.86 7.26 13.49
C ASN A 509 -10.06 8.39 14.17
N GLN A 510 -9.31 8.07 15.23
CA GLN A 510 -8.54 9.06 16.00
C GLN A 510 -7.50 9.85 15.18
N TRP A 511 -7.10 9.35 14.02
CA TRP A 511 -6.13 9.98 13.11
C TRP A 511 -6.79 10.70 11.93
N ASN A 512 -8.06 10.38 11.64
CA ASN A 512 -8.88 11.01 10.60
C ASN A 512 -10.29 11.33 11.15
N PRO A 513 -10.41 12.23 12.15
CA PRO A 513 -11.68 12.46 12.85
C PRO A 513 -12.78 13.02 11.94
N ASP A 514 -12.40 13.70 10.86
CA ASP A 514 -13.36 14.29 9.92
C ASP A 514 -13.79 13.33 8.80
N GLY A 515 -13.17 12.14 8.71
CA GLY A 515 -13.37 11.20 7.61
C GLY A 515 -12.96 11.79 6.27
N LYS A 516 -11.84 12.53 6.25
CA LYS A 516 -11.32 13.15 5.03
C LYS A 516 -10.93 12.07 4.04
N ILE A 517 -11.42 12.19 2.80
CA ILE A 517 -11.14 11.26 1.72
C ILE A 517 -9.73 11.52 1.17
N SER A 518 -8.95 10.47 1.03
CA SER A 518 -7.68 10.47 0.31
C SER A 518 -7.46 9.12 -0.38
N TYR A 519 -6.57 9.08 -1.37
CA TYR A 519 -6.18 7.84 -2.03
C TYR A 519 -4.70 7.55 -1.77
N ASN A 520 -4.36 6.28 -1.61
CA ASN A 520 -2.98 5.80 -1.50
C ASN A 520 -2.84 4.38 -2.09
N VAL A 521 -1.62 3.91 -2.27
CA VAL A 521 -1.35 2.52 -2.64
C VAL A 521 -0.99 1.73 -1.38
N GLN A 522 -1.64 0.58 -1.18
CA GLN A 522 -1.34 -0.34 -0.09
C GLN A 522 -0.85 -1.68 -0.63
N VAL A 523 0.03 -2.32 0.13
CA VAL A 523 0.53 -3.67 -0.11
C VAL A 523 0.15 -4.52 1.09
N ILE A 524 -0.70 -5.51 0.87
CA ILE A 524 -1.38 -6.25 1.93
C ILE A 524 -1.14 -7.74 1.75
N SER A 525 -0.50 -8.39 2.72
CA SER A 525 -0.29 -9.84 2.70
C SER A 525 -1.55 -10.63 3.09
N GLY A 526 -1.54 -11.95 2.87
CA GLY A 526 -2.62 -12.87 3.25
C GLY A 526 -2.96 -12.91 4.74
N ASP A 527 -1.99 -12.62 5.60
CA ASP A 527 -2.14 -12.55 7.06
C ASP A 527 -2.44 -11.13 7.58
N TYR A 528 -2.95 -10.26 6.70
CA TYR A 528 -3.34 -8.88 7.00
C TYR A 528 -2.17 -8.03 7.55
N SER A 529 -0.97 -8.19 6.98
CA SER A 529 0.17 -7.29 7.21
C SER A 529 0.23 -6.23 6.11
N TRP A 530 0.44 -4.96 6.50
CA TRP A 530 0.68 -3.82 5.60
C TRP A 530 2.18 -3.52 5.41
N SER A 531 3.04 -4.47 5.78
CA SER A 531 4.49 -4.30 5.74
C SER A 531 5.06 -4.64 4.35
N TYR A 532 6.04 -3.85 3.92
CA TYR A 532 6.78 -4.07 2.69
C TYR A 532 8.19 -3.46 2.77
N ASP A 533 9.15 -4.02 2.01
CA ASP A 533 10.40 -3.32 1.67
C ASP A 533 10.22 -2.58 0.34
N GLY A 534 11.10 -1.61 0.07
CA GLY A 534 11.07 -0.79 -1.15
C GLY A 534 10.48 0.59 -0.89
N SER A 535 9.87 1.20 -1.90
CA SER A 535 9.29 2.54 -1.75
C SER A 535 8.00 2.68 -2.54
N ILE A 536 7.01 3.30 -1.92
CA ILE A 536 5.76 3.73 -2.53
C ILE A 536 5.60 5.23 -2.31
N MET A 537 5.48 6.00 -3.40
CA MET A 537 5.30 7.44 -3.36
C MET A 537 3.85 7.80 -2.99
N ALA A 538 3.70 8.82 -2.15
CA ALA A 538 2.43 9.51 -2.00
C ALA A 538 2.05 10.22 -3.30
N PHE A 539 0.76 10.45 -3.53
CA PHE A 539 0.31 11.21 -4.68
C PHE A 539 0.49 12.71 -4.45
N ASP A 540 1.23 13.37 -5.35
CA ASP A 540 1.48 14.83 -5.30
C ASP A 540 0.18 15.64 -5.50
N ASP A 541 -0.82 15.10 -6.22
CA ASP A 541 -2.11 15.73 -6.51
C ASP A 541 -3.26 14.79 -6.14
N GLN A 542 -3.67 14.83 -4.86
CA GLN A 542 -4.78 14.04 -4.34
C GLN A 542 -6.10 14.36 -5.05
N ASP A 543 -6.37 15.63 -5.36
CA ASP A 543 -7.63 16.04 -5.98
C ASP A 543 -7.80 15.44 -7.38
N LYS A 544 -6.71 15.34 -8.16
CA LYS A 544 -6.72 14.67 -9.45
C LYS A 544 -7.01 13.17 -9.32
N VAL A 545 -6.38 12.50 -8.34
CA VAL A 545 -6.62 11.07 -8.10
C VAL A 545 -8.07 10.84 -7.67
N ILE A 546 -8.58 11.64 -6.74
CA ILE A 546 -9.98 11.62 -6.27
C ILE A 546 -10.94 11.78 -7.47
N ARG A 547 -10.75 12.82 -8.30
CA ARG A 547 -11.62 13.06 -9.47
C ARG A 547 -11.60 11.89 -10.45
N LYS A 548 -10.45 11.29 -10.73
CA LYS A 548 -10.33 10.18 -11.69
C LYS A 548 -10.86 8.86 -11.14
N ALA A 549 -10.50 8.51 -9.90
CA ALA A 549 -10.92 7.27 -9.26
C ALA A 549 -12.45 7.21 -9.03
N SER A 550 -13.11 8.37 -8.94
CA SER A 550 -14.58 8.49 -8.84
C SER A 550 -15.28 8.77 -10.18
N SER A 551 -14.55 8.83 -11.29
CA SER A 551 -15.14 9.05 -12.63
C SER A 551 -15.57 7.74 -13.27
N ASP A 552 -16.51 7.81 -14.23
CA ASP A 552 -16.94 6.64 -15.01
C ASP A 552 -15.82 5.98 -15.81
N SER A 553 -14.75 6.71 -16.14
CA SER A 553 -13.58 6.16 -16.83
C SER A 553 -12.59 5.45 -15.90
N GLY A 554 -12.63 5.73 -14.60
CA GLY A 554 -11.65 5.26 -13.62
C GLY A 554 -10.26 5.87 -13.76
N ILE A 555 -9.35 5.47 -12.87
CA ILE A 555 -7.93 5.85 -12.90
C ILE A 555 -7.08 4.68 -13.41
N PRO A 556 -6.15 4.90 -14.37
CA PRO A 556 -5.23 3.85 -14.79
C PRO A 556 -4.40 3.33 -13.61
N PHE A 557 -4.46 2.04 -13.36
CA PHE A 557 -3.71 1.35 -12.31
C PHE A 557 -3.05 0.11 -12.88
N ALA A 558 -1.75 -0.06 -12.63
CA ALA A 558 -1.00 -1.21 -13.14
C ALA A 558 0.02 -1.71 -12.13
N VAL A 559 0.26 -3.01 -12.16
CA VAL A 559 1.20 -3.71 -11.29
C VAL A 559 2.01 -4.70 -12.12
N HIS A 560 3.33 -4.66 -11.99
CA HIS A 560 4.24 -5.66 -12.55
C HIS A 560 4.91 -6.43 -11.42
N TYR A 561 4.61 -7.71 -11.32
CA TYR A 561 5.36 -8.65 -10.51
C TYR A 561 6.57 -9.18 -11.29
N ARG A 562 7.76 -9.20 -10.67
CA ARG A 562 8.99 -9.81 -11.20
C ARG A 562 9.84 -10.40 -10.09
N ASN A 563 10.01 -11.73 -10.09
CA ASN A 563 10.93 -12.45 -9.20
C ASN A 563 10.82 -12.06 -7.69
N GLY A 564 9.60 -11.93 -7.18
CA GLY A 564 9.34 -11.59 -5.77
C GLY A 564 9.19 -10.08 -5.49
N GLN A 565 9.28 -9.22 -6.51
CA GLN A 565 9.17 -7.77 -6.38
C GLN A 565 8.00 -7.22 -7.21
N PHE A 566 7.47 -6.06 -6.80
CA PHE A 566 6.40 -5.34 -7.48
C PHE A 566 6.83 -3.94 -7.91
N ASP A 567 6.52 -3.58 -9.14
CA ASP A 567 6.45 -2.19 -9.60
C ASP A 567 4.99 -1.79 -9.78
N ILE A 568 4.66 -0.54 -9.42
CA ILE A 568 3.26 -0.09 -9.33
C ILE A 568 3.13 1.26 -10.02
N TRP A 569 2.12 1.40 -10.87
CA TRP A 569 1.80 2.65 -11.58
C TRP A 569 0.38 3.10 -11.28
N VAL A 570 0.22 4.42 -11.07
CA VAL A 570 -1.06 5.09 -10.92
C VAL A 570 -1.08 6.27 -11.89
N ASP A 571 -2.10 6.35 -12.73
CA ASP A 571 -2.26 7.36 -13.79
C ASP A 571 -1.02 7.50 -14.70
N GLY A 572 -0.39 6.36 -15.01
CA GLY A 572 0.82 6.30 -15.84
C GLY A 572 2.12 6.69 -15.12
N VAL A 573 2.06 7.15 -13.87
CA VAL A 573 3.23 7.47 -13.04
C VAL A 573 3.62 6.25 -12.22
N GLN A 574 4.88 5.82 -12.28
CA GLN A 574 5.37 4.75 -11.41
C GLN A 574 5.45 5.28 -9.99
N VAL A 575 4.65 4.72 -9.08
CA VAL A 575 4.60 5.11 -7.67
C VAL A 575 5.26 4.08 -6.76
N GLY A 576 5.32 2.80 -7.15
CA GLY A 576 6.00 1.74 -6.41
C GLY A 576 7.22 1.19 -7.15
N TYR A 577 8.34 1.00 -6.45
CA TYR A 577 9.61 0.52 -7.02
C TYR A 577 10.14 -0.69 -6.25
N SER A 578 10.33 -1.82 -6.95
CA SER A 578 10.94 -3.04 -6.41
C SER A 578 10.37 -3.43 -5.03
N VAL A 579 9.06 -3.25 -4.86
CA VAL A 579 8.36 -3.42 -3.59
C VAL A 579 8.29 -4.90 -3.25
N VAL A 580 8.67 -5.27 -2.03
CA VAL A 580 8.61 -6.67 -1.55
C VAL A 580 7.59 -6.74 -0.43
N SER A 581 6.44 -7.37 -0.68
CA SER A 581 5.43 -7.60 0.36
C SER A 581 5.97 -8.48 1.48
N LYS A 582 5.66 -8.13 2.73
CA LYS A 582 6.05 -8.89 3.94
C LYS A 582 4.85 -9.47 4.66
N ASP A 583 5.04 -10.64 5.26
CA ASP A 583 4.11 -11.21 6.22
C ASP A 583 4.19 -10.49 7.58
N LYS A 584 3.37 -10.91 8.55
CA LYS A 584 3.35 -10.34 9.92
C LYS A 584 4.66 -10.53 10.69
N ASN A 585 5.54 -11.42 10.24
CA ASN A 585 6.85 -11.68 10.85
C ASN A 585 7.98 -10.92 10.14
N GLY A 586 7.66 -10.06 9.17
CA GLY A 586 8.65 -9.29 8.40
C GLY A 586 9.39 -10.11 7.33
N LYS A 587 8.93 -11.32 7.00
CA LYS A 587 9.50 -12.16 5.94
C LYS A 587 8.83 -11.85 4.61
N ALA A 588 9.60 -11.89 3.51
CA ALA A 588 9.04 -11.75 2.17
C ALA A 588 7.97 -12.81 1.91
N VAL A 589 6.78 -12.38 1.48
CA VAL A 589 5.65 -13.26 1.14
C VAL A 589 6.04 -14.21 0.01
N PHE A 590 6.77 -13.69 -0.98
CA PHE A 590 7.27 -14.47 -2.12
C PHE A 590 8.79 -14.56 -2.10
N ALA A 591 9.30 -15.77 -2.27
CA ALA A 591 10.73 -15.99 -2.49
C ALA A 591 11.17 -15.39 -3.84
N SER A 592 12.46 -15.07 -3.96
CA SER A 592 13.03 -14.66 -5.26
C SER A 592 12.84 -15.76 -6.29
N GLY A 593 12.32 -15.40 -7.47
CA GLY A 593 12.03 -16.34 -8.56
C GLY A 593 10.74 -17.16 -8.39
N ALA A 594 9.95 -16.91 -7.34
CA ALA A 594 8.64 -17.55 -7.19
C ALA A 594 7.73 -17.24 -8.39
N LYS A 595 6.88 -18.20 -8.76
CA LYS A 595 5.81 -18.00 -9.73
C LYS A 595 4.54 -17.65 -9.01
N VAL A 596 3.77 -16.74 -9.60
CA VAL A 596 2.48 -16.30 -9.05
C VAL A 596 1.39 -16.36 -10.11
N ALA A 597 0.17 -16.67 -9.66
CA ALA A 597 -1.06 -16.32 -10.36
C ALA A 597 -1.45 -14.89 -10.00
N VAL A 598 -2.32 -14.29 -10.80
CA VAL A 598 -2.85 -12.94 -10.60
C VAL A 598 -4.36 -12.92 -10.67
N GLY A 599 -4.98 -12.01 -9.94
CA GLY A 599 -6.42 -11.85 -9.86
C GLY A 599 -6.84 -10.42 -9.55
N LEU A 600 -8.15 -10.24 -9.41
CA LEU A 600 -8.76 -9.00 -8.93
C LEU A 600 -9.16 -9.18 -7.48
N GLU A 601 -9.04 -8.11 -6.71
CA GLU A 601 -9.54 -8.09 -5.35
C GLU A 601 -10.06 -6.72 -4.97
N SER A 602 -11.19 -6.71 -4.26
CA SER A 602 -11.87 -5.50 -3.79
C SER A 602 -12.42 -5.69 -2.38
N TRP A 603 -12.31 -4.67 -1.55
CA TRP A 603 -12.82 -4.65 -0.17
C TRP A 603 -13.78 -3.47 -0.02
N LEU A 604 -14.98 -3.73 0.50
CA LEU A 604 -15.98 -2.76 0.95
C LEU A 604 -16.40 -1.72 -0.11
N CYS A 605 -16.28 -2.04 -1.40
CA CYS A 605 -16.73 -1.17 -2.50
C CYS A 605 -17.13 -1.92 -3.77
N ALA A 606 -18.17 -1.42 -4.45
CA ALA A 606 -18.59 -1.86 -5.77
C ALA A 606 -17.65 -1.29 -6.85
N VAL A 607 -16.45 -1.86 -6.93
CA VAL A 607 -15.43 -1.44 -7.89
C VAL A 607 -15.84 -1.77 -9.32
N LYS A 608 -15.47 -0.89 -10.27
CA LYS A 608 -15.49 -1.20 -11.70
C LYS A 608 -14.06 -1.20 -12.26
N TYR A 609 -13.75 -2.21 -13.06
CA TYR A 609 -12.51 -2.33 -13.83
C TYR A 609 -12.85 -2.15 -15.31
N HIS A 610 -12.14 -1.25 -15.98
CA HIS A 610 -12.19 -1.05 -17.42
C HIS A 610 -10.82 -1.33 -18.04
N ASP A 611 -10.77 -1.67 -19.32
CA ASP A 611 -9.52 -1.97 -20.04
C ASP A 611 -8.63 -3.01 -19.33
N LEU A 612 -9.27 -4.00 -18.70
CA LEU A 612 -8.59 -5.05 -17.95
C LEU A 612 -7.63 -5.85 -18.85
N SER A 613 -6.38 -6.00 -18.40
CA SER A 613 -5.35 -6.75 -19.13
C SER A 613 -4.44 -7.50 -18.16
N PHE A 614 -4.22 -8.79 -18.44
CA PHE A 614 -3.22 -9.62 -17.78
C PHE A 614 -2.23 -10.17 -18.80
N LYS A 615 -0.93 -10.15 -18.48
CA LYS A 615 0.15 -10.65 -19.35
C LYS A 615 1.23 -11.33 -18.53
N GLU A 616 1.78 -12.43 -19.03
CA GLU A 616 2.94 -13.12 -18.42
C GLU A 616 4.26 -12.34 -18.56
N ASN A 617 4.27 -11.25 -19.33
CA ASN A 617 5.43 -10.38 -19.47
C ASN A 617 4.98 -8.93 -19.63
N TYR A 618 5.71 -8.02 -18.98
CA TYR A 618 5.58 -6.59 -19.21
C TYR A 618 6.00 -6.28 -20.65
N PRO A 619 5.15 -5.63 -21.48
CA PRO A 619 5.65 -5.02 -22.70
C PRO A 619 6.57 -3.89 -22.25
N ILE A 620 7.88 -4.13 -22.25
CA ILE A 620 8.90 -3.13 -21.94
C ILE A 620 8.51 -1.85 -22.69
N PRO A 621 8.14 -0.75 -22.01
CA PRO A 621 7.89 0.50 -22.67
C PRO A 621 9.16 0.82 -23.44
N LYS A 622 9.02 1.30 -24.68
CA LYS A 622 10.17 1.67 -25.53
C LYS A 622 11.13 2.67 -24.86
N SER A 623 10.75 3.24 -23.71
CA SER A 623 11.63 3.87 -22.74
C SER A 623 11.61 3.12 -21.40
N ILE A 624 12.73 2.50 -21.03
CA ILE A 624 13.02 2.08 -19.65
C ILE A 624 12.69 3.28 -18.72
N PRO A 625 12.02 3.08 -17.57
CA PRO A 625 11.74 4.18 -16.65
C PRO A 625 13.04 4.90 -16.34
N LYS A 626 13.10 6.18 -16.71
CA LYS A 626 14.20 7.11 -16.43
C LYS A 626 14.42 7.34 -14.92
N ILE A 627 13.57 6.74 -14.10
CA ILE A 627 13.55 6.79 -12.64
C ILE A 627 13.82 5.38 -12.10
N VAL A 628 14.92 5.18 -11.39
CA VAL A 628 15.32 3.89 -10.79
C VAL A 628 15.44 4.06 -9.28
N ASN A 629 14.74 3.23 -8.49
CA ASN A 629 14.71 3.30 -7.01
C ASN A 629 14.34 4.70 -6.46
N GLY A 630 13.48 5.45 -7.17
CA GLY A 630 13.12 6.82 -6.79
C GLY A 630 14.08 7.91 -7.28
N TRP A 631 15.10 7.57 -8.06
CA TRP A 631 16.06 8.51 -8.63
C TRP A 631 15.83 8.76 -10.12
N ASP A 632 15.55 10.00 -10.52
CA ASP A 632 15.64 10.41 -11.93
C ASP A 632 17.12 10.51 -12.33
N ILE A 633 17.51 9.57 -13.18
CA ILE A 633 18.87 9.41 -13.72
C ILE A 633 18.91 9.71 -15.22
N SER A 634 17.86 10.30 -15.77
CA SER A 634 17.75 10.60 -17.21
C SER A 634 18.82 11.53 -17.76
N GLN A 635 19.53 12.23 -16.87
CA GLN A 635 20.58 13.19 -17.19
C GLN A 635 21.88 12.84 -16.46
N LEU A 636 22.05 11.57 -16.05
CA LEU A 636 23.27 11.13 -15.36
C LEU A 636 24.51 11.26 -16.26
N ASP A 637 24.33 11.10 -17.58
CA ASP A 637 25.33 11.38 -18.61
C ASP A 637 25.80 12.84 -18.64
N LYS A 638 24.97 13.76 -18.15
CA LYS A 638 25.27 15.19 -17.96
C LYS A 638 25.69 15.51 -16.52
N GLY A 639 25.91 14.50 -15.68
CA GLY A 639 26.26 14.65 -14.27
C GLY A 639 25.11 15.18 -13.41
N ILE A 640 23.85 14.88 -13.76
CA ILE A 640 22.66 15.28 -13.01
C ILE A 640 21.86 14.06 -12.58
N ALA A 641 21.55 13.97 -11.28
CA ALA A 641 20.63 12.99 -10.73
C ALA A 641 19.70 13.66 -9.72
N LYS A 642 18.44 13.23 -9.64
CA LYS A 642 17.48 13.78 -8.68
C LYS A 642 16.82 12.67 -7.90
N CYS A 643 16.94 12.71 -6.57
CA CYS A 643 16.08 11.89 -5.74
C CYS A 643 14.68 12.52 -5.71
N MET A 644 13.70 11.80 -6.23
CA MET A 644 12.31 12.24 -6.33
C MET A 644 11.48 11.86 -5.09
N VAL A 645 12.06 11.06 -4.18
CA VAL A 645 11.36 10.45 -3.05
C VAL A 645 12.05 10.82 -1.73
N PRO A 646 11.39 11.51 -0.79
CA PRO A 646 11.90 11.64 0.57
C PRO A 646 11.86 10.27 1.24
N SER A 647 12.99 9.80 1.76
CA SER A 647 13.09 8.49 2.40
C SER A 647 14.27 8.46 3.34
N TRP A 648 14.19 7.62 4.37
CA TRP A 648 15.36 7.28 5.17
C TRP A 648 16.32 6.44 4.33
N LEU A 649 17.56 6.92 4.14
CA LEU A 649 18.68 6.20 3.51
C LEU A 649 18.35 5.60 2.13
N ASN A 650 17.73 6.39 1.25
CA ASN A 650 17.52 6.00 -0.15
C ASN A 650 18.79 6.24 -0.96
N LYS A 651 19.22 5.23 -1.71
CA LYS A 651 20.49 5.23 -2.45
C LYS A 651 20.36 4.75 -3.89
N TYR A 652 21.26 5.25 -4.73
CA TYR A 652 21.46 4.82 -6.10
C TYR A 652 22.93 4.52 -6.35
N MET A 653 23.24 3.27 -6.70
CA MET A 653 24.61 2.85 -7.01
C MET A 653 25.04 3.38 -8.37
N LEU A 654 26.22 4.01 -8.43
CA LEU A 654 26.79 4.55 -9.67
C LEU A 654 27.71 3.56 -10.38
N THR A 655 28.12 2.50 -9.69
CA THR A 655 29.04 1.50 -10.21
C THR A 655 28.75 0.11 -9.63
N GLU A 656 29.09 -0.91 -10.40
CA GLU A 656 29.18 -2.30 -9.94
C GLU A 656 30.62 -2.74 -9.65
N ASP A 657 31.61 -1.89 -9.97
CA ASP A 657 33.02 -2.17 -9.79
C ASP A 657 33.53 -1.68 -8.43
N TYR A 658 34.48 -2.42 -7.88
CA TYR A 658 35.16 -2.09 -6.63
C TYR A 658 36.47 -1.35 -6.93
N SER A 659 36.80 -0.34 -6.11
CA SER A 659 38.07 0.39 -6.19
C SER A 659 38.54 0.80 -4.80
N ASP A 660 39.84 0.69 -4.54
CA ASP A 660 40.50 1.17 -3.32
C ASP A 660 40.78 2.68 -3.34
N LYS A 661 40.66 3.30 -4.53
CA LYS A 661 40.88 4.73 -4.78
C LYS A 661 39.71 5.33 -5.56
N ILE A 662 38.97 6.23 -4.92
CA ILE A 662 37.76 6.88 -5.50
C ILE A 662 37.76 8.35 -5.10
N CYS A 663 37.53 9.24 -6.06
CA CYS A 663 37.20 10.64 -5.82
C CYS A 663 35.85 10.92 -6.47
N ILE A 664 34.81 11.16 -5.66
CA ILE A 664 33.47 11.52 -6.14
C ILE A 664 33.10 12.92 -5.67
N SER A 665 32.53 13.73 -6.57
CA SER A 665 32.04 15.06 -6.24
C SER A 665 30.72 15.38 -6.92
N ALA A 666 29.92 16.24 -6.29
CA ALA A 666 28.68 16.79 -6.83
C ALA A 666 28.32 18.07 -6.07
N ASN A 667 27.48 18.91 -6.68
CA ASN A 667 26.82 20.00 -5.97
C ASN A 667 25.45 19.55 -5.47
N LEU A 668 25.17 19.76 -4.19
CA LEU A 668 23.99 19.24 -3.49
C LEU A 668 23.04 20.36 -3.08
N THR A 669 21.78 20.29 -3.51
CA THR A 669 20.72 21.16 -2.97
C THR A 669 20.17 20.55 -1.68
N LEU A 670 20.35 21.19 -0.54
CA LEU A 670 19.88 20.66 0.75
C LEU A 670 19.27 21.80 1.59
N PRO A 671 18.06 22.29 1.24
CA PRO A 671 17.48 23.45 1.90
C PRO A 671 17.24 23.26 3.41
N GLN A 672 17.27 24.37 4.13
CA GLN A 672 17.00 24.42 5.56
C GLN A 672 15.54 24.09 5.87
N LYS A 673 15.29 23.15 6.80
CA LYS A 673 13.95 22.73 7.25
C LYS A 673 13.87 22.65 8.78
N GLN A 674 13.02 23.48 9.37
CA GLN A 674 12.84 23.52 10.82
C GLN A 674 12.25 22.20 11.34
N GLY A 675 12.77 21.69 12.47
CA GLY A 675 12.23 20.52 13.17
C GLY A 675 12.61 19.17 12.57
N MET A 676 13.53 19.13 11.60
CA MET A 676 13.95 17.89 10.94
C MET A 676 15.42 17.93 10.54
N ASP A 677 16.11 16.80 10.69
CA ASP A 677 17.44 16.61 10.09
C ASP A 677 17.34 16.01 8.69
N THR A 678 17.99 16.62 7.71
CA THR A 678 18.05 16.10 6.32
C THR A 678 19.49 15.94 5.86
N ARG A 679 19.75 14.98 4.98
CA ARG A 679 21.13 14.60 4.61
C ARG A 679 21.25 14.29 3.13
N ALA A 680 22.39 14.65 2.55
CA ALA A 680 22.76 14.27 1.19
C ALA A 680 24.27 14.05 1.08
N GLY A 681 24.67 13.06 0.30
CA GLY A 681 26.07 12.76 0.05
C GLY A 681 26.28 11.46 -0.70
N PHE A 682 27.33 10.73 -0.33
CA PHE A 682 27.79 9.58 -1.08
C PHE A 682 27.82 8.33 -0.21
N TYR A 683 27.31 7.24 -0.77
CA TYR A 683 27.32 5.92 -0.17
C TYR A 683 28.52 5.13 -0.64
N PHE A 684 29.16 4.39 0.26
CA PHE A 684 30.25 3.47 -0.05
C PHE A 684 30.02 2.13 0.62
N THR A 685 30.38 1.03 -0.07
CA THR A 685 30.30 -0.32 0.52
C THR A 685 31.34 -1.28 -0.04
N ASN A 686 31.88 -2.17 0.80
CA ASN A 686 32.84 -3.21 0.41
C ASN A 686 32.16 -4.54 0.03
N LYS A 687 32.93 -5.62 -0.19
CA LYS A 687 32.40 -6.93 -0.58
C LYS A 687 31.72 -7.66 0.59
N ARG A 688 32.09 -7.32 1.83
CA ARG A 688 31.47 -7.87 3.05
C ARG A 688 30.12 -7.25 3.39
N GLY A 689 29.79 -6.10 2.79
CA GLY A 689 28.59 -5.32 3.12
C GLY A 689 28.80 -4.27 4.20
N ASP A 690 30.04 -4.07 4.66
CA ASP A 690 30.40 -2.89 5.46
C ASP A 690 30.15 -1.65 4.61
N ASN A 691 29.65 -0.58 5.22
CA ASN A 691 29.22 0.60 4.50
C ASN A 691 29.34 1.89 5.29
N VAL A 692 29.43 2.99 4.56
CA VAL A 692 29.37 4.34 5.11
C VAL A 692 28.68 5.30 4.16
N PHE A 693 27.82 6.15 4.72
CA PHE A 693 27.24 7.33 4.11
C PHE A 693 28.01 8.55 4.59
N VAL A 694 28.71 9.22 3.67
CA VAL A 694 29.47 10.45 3.94
C VAL A 694 28.64 11.62 3.45
N CYS A 695 28.09 12.42 4.37
CA CYS A 695 27.02 13.35 4.05
C CYS A 695 27.18 14.75 4.62
N LEU A 696 26.75 15.74 3.83
CA LEU A 696 26.38 17.05 4.33
C LEU A 696 25.01 16.91 5.02
N THR A 697 24.95 17.27 6.30
CA THR A 697 23.75 17.20 7.13
C THR A 697 23.25 18.59 7.42
N MET A 698 21.98 18.85 7.13
CA MET A 698 21.23 20.00 7.61
C MET A 698 20.56 19.59 8.92
N ASN A 699 20.97 20.20 10.03
CA ASN A 699 20.46 19.93 11.35
C ASN A 699 19.40 20.97 11.69
N GLY A 700 18.27 20.52 12.20
CA GLY A 700 17.14 21.37 12.60
C GLY A 700 16.17 20.67 13.56
N GLU A 701 16.41 19.39 13.85
CA GLU A 701 15.66 18.63 14.83
C GLU A 701 15.99 19.09 16.26
N VAL A 702 14.96 19.13 17.11
CA VAL A 702 15.13 19.33 18.56
C VAL A 702 15.56 18.01 19.18
N SER A 703 16.77 17.96 19.71
CA SER A 703 17.32 16.75 20.35
C SER A 703 18.15 17.10 21.58
N GLN A 704 18.60 16.10 22.32
CA GLN A 704 19.51 16.31 23.46
C GLN A 704 20.83 16.99 23.07
N TRP A 705 21.21 16.92 21.79
CA TRP A 705 22.42 17.54 21.24
C TRP A 705 22.16 18.87 20.52
N ASN A 706 20.89 19.17 20.23
CA ASN A 706 20.43 20.43 19.62
C ASN A 706 19.11 20.86 20.30
N PRO A 707 19.13 21.26 21.57
CA PRO A 707 17.91 21.47 22.36
C PRO A 707 17.05 22.63 21.87
N ASN A 708 17.63 23.57 21.12
CA ASN A 708 16.93 24.73 20.57
C ASN A 708 16.44 24.50 19.13
N GLY A 709 16.78 23.37 18.50
CA GLY A 709 16.52 23.14 17.08
C GLY A 709 17.25 24.16 16.20
N ASP A 710 18.48 24.53 16.57
CA ASP A 710 19.29 25.51 15.87
C ASP A 710 19.66 24.99 14.48
N MET A 711 19.40 25.80 13.47
CA MET A 711 19.54 25.44 12.06
C MET A 711 20.98 25.61 11.58
N HIS A 712 21.68 24.51 11.32
CA HIS A 712 23.09 24.55 10.90
C HIS A 712 23.50 23.34 10.07
N TYR A 713 24.62 23.46 9.36
CA TYR A 713 25.18 22.35 8.57
C TYR A 713 26.34 21.67 9.30
N SER A 714 26.47 20.37 9.12
CA SER A 714 27.60 19.58 9.63
C SER A 714 28.00 18.49 8.62
N LEU A 715 29.21 17.95 8.77
CA LEU A 715 29.66 16.76 8.05
C LEU A 715 29.50 15.54 8.95
N GLN A 716 28.86 14.49 8.46
CA GLN A 716 28.66 13.24 9.20
C GLN A 716 29.14 12.02 8.39
N PHE A 717 29.61 11.02 9.12
CA PHE A 717 29.92 9.67 8.62
C PHE A 717 28.95 8.71 9.31
N ILE A 718 28.04 8.12 8.54
CA ILE A 718 26.98 7.26 9.06
C ILE A 718 27.20 5.84 8.50
N SER A 719 27.55 4.90 9.36
CA SER A 719 27.88 3.52 8.99
C SER A 719 26.82 2.53 9.50
N LYS A 720 27.01 1.25 9.15
CA LYS A 720 26.11 0.13 9.53
C LYS A 720 24.65 0.40 9.15
N ASN A 721 24.42 0.87 7.91
CA ASN A 721 23.08 1.19 7.38
C ASN A 721 22.27 2.15 8.27
N GLY A 722 22.91 3.18 8.83
CA GLY A 722 22.21 4.21 9.59
C GLY A 722 22.21 4.05 11.10
N THR A 723 23.04 3.17 11.66
CA THR A 723 22.99 2.84 13.09
C THR A 723 24.24 3.28 13.87
N SER A 724 25.28 3.76 13.20
CA SER A 724 26.51 4.26 13.84
C SER A 724 26.97 5.58 13.23
N TRP A 725 27.26 6.57 14.09
CA TRP A 725 27.81 7.89 13.71
C TRP A 725 29.30 8.04 14.07
N ASN A 726 29.94 6.94 14.45
CA ASN A 726 31.30 6.96 14.98
C ASN A 726 32.34 6.94 13.85
N SER A 727 33.33 7.83 13.96
CA SER A 727 34.49 7.89 13.06
C SER A 727 35.72 8.40 13.83
N LYS A 728 36.91 8.08 13.34
CA LYS A 728 38.19 8.62 13.85
C LYS A 728 38.89 9.40 12.75
N GLY A 729 39.56 10.50 13.12
CA GLY A 729 40.29 11.38 12.22
C GLY A 729 40.03 12.85 12.55
N THR A 730 40.40 13.76 11.64
CA THR A 730 40.18 15.19 11.82
C THR A 730 38.93 15.62 11.03
N ILE A 731 37.91 16.13 11.73
CA ILE A 731 36.69 16.71 11.14
C ILE A 731 36.53 18.15 11.67
N GLN A 732 36.49 19.12 10.76
CA GLN A 732 36.27 20.53 11.08
C GLN A 732 34.78 20.80 11.33
N ASN A 733 34.49 21.61 12.34
CA ASN A 733 33.14 22.12 12.56
C ASN A 733 32.79 23.21 11.52
N ILE A 734 31.72 23.00 10.78
CA ILE A 734 31.23 23.91 9.72
C ILE A 734 29.90 24.60 10.06
N SER A 735 29.39 24.46 11.28
CA SER A 735 28.07 24.97 11.67
C SER A 735 27.88 26.48 11.46
N GLY A 736 28.97 27.26 11.51
CA GLY A 736 28.97 28.71 11.27
C GLY A 736 29.22 29.15 9.81
N TRP A 737 29.31 28.23 8.85
CA TRP A 737 29.71 28.55 7.48
C TRP A 737 28.52 29.12 6.67
N ASN A 738 28.35 30.45 6.69
CA ASN A 738 27.22 31.14 6.06
C ASN A 738 27.15 30.97 4.53
N ASP A 739 28.28 30.76 3.85
CA ASP A 739 28.37 30.45 2.43
C ASP A 739 27.77 29.07 2.10
N VAL A 740 28.01 28.06 2.94
CA VAL A 740 27.39 26.73 2.81
C VAL A 740 25.88 26.84 2.96
N THR A 741 25.40 27.58 3.97
CA THR A 741 23.98 27.84 4.16
C THR A 741 23.33 28.50 2.94
N LYS A 742 23.99 29.50 2.35
CA LYS A 742 23.48 30.18 1.15
C LYS A 742 23.43 29.23 -0.06
N LEU A 743 24.49 28.46 -0.28
CA LEU A 743 24.59 27.55 -1.43
C LEU A 743 23.61 26.38 -1.35
N ALA A 744 23.44 25.79 -0.16
CA ALA A 744 22.52 24.67 0.08
C ALA A 744 21.05 25.03 -0.19
N ASN A 745 20.67 26.29 0.05
CA ASN A 745 19.36 26.85 -0.24
C ASN A 745 19.23 27.41 -1.67
N SER A 746 20.25 27.28 -2.52
CA SER A 746 20.26 27.78 -3.90
C SER A 746 20.17 26.65 -4.92
N SER A 747 19.79 26.98 -6.16
CA SER A 747 19.82 26.05 -7.29
C SER A 747 21.23 25.59 -7.67
N SER A 748 22.28 26.28 -7.21
CA SER A 748 23.67 25.91 -7.49
C SER A 748 24.16 24.72 -6.64
N GLY A 749 23.56 24.54 -5.46
CA GLY A 749 23.95 23.52 -4.47
C GLY A 749 25.33 23.75 -3.85
N VAL A 750 25.64 23.01 -2.78
CA VAL A 750 26.95 23.02 -2.12
C VAL A 750 27.87 22.03 -2.83
N PRO A 751 29.05 22.43 -3.34
CA PRO A 751 30.05 21.50 -3.84
C PRO A 751 30.55 20.60 -2.70
N VAL A 752 30.32 19.29 -2.80
CA VAL A 752 30.80 18.27 -1.87
C VAL A 752 31.70 17.31 -2.63
N THR A 753 32.90 17.07 -2.11
CA THR A 753 33.88 16.13 -2.68
C THR A 753 34.31 15.14 -1.62
N VAL A 754 34.26 13.85 -1.93
CA VAL A 754 34.74 12.76 -1.07
C VAL A 754 35.80 11.97 -1.82
N TYR A 755 37.00 11.96 -1.27
CA TYR A 755 38.10 11.12 -1.72
C TYR A 755 38.33 10.00 -0.70
N VAL A 756 38.46 8.77 -1.18
CA VAL A 756 38.83 7.62 -0.36
C VAL A 756 40.02 6.91 -0.99
N GLU A 757 40.99 6.56 -0.15
CA GLU A 757 42.15 5.76 -0.49
C GLU A 757 42.42 4.78 0.64
N ASN A 758 42.42 3.47 0.34
CA ASN A 758 42.64 2.39 1.31
C ASN A 758 41.70 2.46 2.53
N GLY A 759 40.42 2.78 2.30
CA GLY A 759 39.41 2.88 3.36
C GLY A 759 39.54 4.11 4.27
N VAL A 760 40.36 5.10 3.89
CA VAL A 760 40.55 6.36 4.61
C VAL A 760 40.06 7.52 3.74
N PHE A 761 39.28 8.42 4.34
CA PHE A 761 38.50 9.45 3.68
C PHE A 761 39.09 10.86 3.90
N THR A 762 39.07 11.65 2.83
CA THR A 762 39.32 13.09 2.80
C THR A 762 38.07 13.76 2.21
N VAL A 763 37.51 14.76 2.87
CA VAL A 763 36.26 15.41 2.45
C VAL A 763 36.46 16.92 2.28
N GLY A 764 36.00 17.43 1.14
CA GLY A 764 35.94 18.85 0.85
C GLY A 764 34.50 19.37 0.79
N ILE A 765 34.24 20.51 1.42
CA ILE A 765 32.96 21.23 1.33
C ILE A 765 33.24 22.63 0.81
N ASN A 766 32.56 23.01 -0.27
CA ASN A 766 32.74 24.28 -0.97
C ASN A 766 34.21 24.57 -1.34
N GLY A 767 34.97 23.52 -1.72
CA GLY A 767 36.40 23.62 -2.07
C GLY A 767 37.37 23.68 -0.88
N TYR A 768 36.88 23.70 0.35
CA TYR A 768 37.70 23.69 1.56
C TYR A 768 37.80 22.29 2.18
N LEU A 769 38.97 21.94 2.70
CA LEU A 769 39.22 20.71 3.44
C LEU A 769 38.45 20.74 4.76
N VAL A 770 37.48 19.85 4.90
CA VAL A 770 36.67 19.71 6.13
C VAL A 770 37.00 18.44 6.88
N ALA A 771 37.39 17.36 6.19
CA ALA A 771 37.84 16.14 6.84
C ALA A 771 39.13 15.61 6.23
N ASP A 772 40.07 15.16 7.06
CA ASP A 772 41.29 14.50 6.62
C ASP A 772 41.61 13.29 7.51
N LYS A 773 42.11 12.23 6.86
CA LYS A 773 42.44 10.94 7.48
C LYS A 773 41.29 10.35 8.31
N VAL A 774 40.05 10.50 7.84
CA VAL A 774 38.86 10.02 8.54
C VAL A 774 38.51 8.61 8.14
N PHE A 775 38.15 7.74 9.08
CA PHE A 775 37.59 6.43 8.78
C PHE A 775 36.47 6.07 9.75
N PRO A 776 35.40 5.40 9.27
CA PRO A 776 34.32 4.89 10.13
C PRO A 776 34.82 3.74 11.00
N ILE A 777 34.34 3.70 12.25
CA ILE A 777 34.78 2.70 13.25
C ILE A 777 33.64 1.85 13.80
N ASP A 778 33.98 0.64 14.26
CA ASP A 778 33.08 -0.25 15.00
C ASP A 778 33.05 0.08 16.52
N GLU A 779 32.32 -0.74 17.28
CA GLU A 779 32.22 -0.66 18.75
C GLU A 779 33.56 -0.84 19.49
N ASN A 780 34.57 -1.41 18.84
CA ASN A 780 35.92 -1.58 19.38
C ASN A 780 36.89 -0.51 18.86
N GLU A 781 36.36 0.57 18.27
CA GLU A 781 37.11 1.68 17.66
C GLU A 781 38.00 1.29 16.48
N LYS A 782 37.74 0.15 15.84
CA LYS A 782 38.50 -0.37 14.70
C LYS A 782 37.90 0.10 13.37
N ASN A 783 38.73 0.38 12.37
CA ASN A 783 38.25 0.76 11.03
C ASN A 783 37.41 -0.38 10.41
N ILE A 784 36.16 -0.10 10.05
CA ILE A 784 35.25 -1.11 9.49
C ILE A 784 35.69 -1.63 8.11
N PHE A 785 36.54 -0.88 7.39
CA PHE A 785 37.07 -1.28 6.09
C PHE A 785 38.45 -1.94 6.18
N GLU A 786 39.00 -2.12 7.38
CA GLU A 786 40.29 -2.78 7.53
C GLU A 786 40.26 -4.20 6.90
N GLY A 787 41.26 -4.51 6.08
CA GLY A 787 41.38 -5.78 5.37
C GLY A 787 40.45 -5.98 4.17
N ASP A 788 39.50 -5.08 3.89
CA ASP A 788 38.71 -5.05 2.63
C ASP A 788 38.36 -3.60 2.29
N THR A 789 39.30 -2.94 1.63
CA THR A 789 39.30 -1.50 1.35
C THR A 789 38.80 -1.14 -0.05
N GLU A 790 38.46 -2.12 -0.89
CA GLU A 790 37.88 -1.85 -2.20
C GLU A 790 36.38 -1.58 -2.04
N LEU A 791 35.90 -0.45 -2.57
CA LEU A 791 34.54 0.03 -2.35
C LEU A 791 33.79 0.22 -3.67
N LYS A 792 32.48 -0.08 -3.67
CA LYS A 792 31.52 0.53 -4.61
C LYS A 792 31.08 1.89 -4.07
N TYR A 793 30.59 2.75 -4.94
CA TYR A 793 30.09 4.06 -4.57
C TYR A 793 28.73 4.39 -5.23
N GLY A 794 27.97 5.25 -4.57
CA GLY A 794 26.65 5.69 -5.00
C GLY A 794 26.25 7.03 -4.41
N LEU A 795 25.06 7.48 -4.78
CA LEU A 795 24.38 8.64 -4.22
C LEU A 795 23.47 8.18 -3.08
N GLU A 796 23.33 8.97 -2.01
CA GLU A 796 22.40 8.65 -0.92
C GLU A 796 21.83 9.91 -0.26
N ILE A 797 20.58 9.81 0.18
CA ILE A 797 19.86 10.87 0.89
C ILE A 797 19.22 10.32 2.15
N ALA A 798 18.96 11.21 3.11
CA ALA A 798 18.04 10.93 4.20
C ALA A 798 17.01 12.06 4.32
N MET A 799 15.74 11.65 4.41
CA MET A 799 14.55 12.45 4.69
C MET A 799 14.03 13.40 3.61
N GLU A 800 14.86 13.92 2.69
CA GLU A 800 14.42 14.97 1.76
C GLU A 800 14.84 14.76 0.30
N LYS A 801 14.04 15.29 -0.62
CA LYS A 801 14.34 15.27 -2.07
C LYS A 801 15.55 16.16 -2.35
N VAL A 802 16.53 15.64 -3.08
CA VAL A 802 17.79 16.35 -3.36
C VAL A 802 18.16 16.21 -4.83
N THR A 803 18.61 17.33 -5.41
CA THR A 803 19.23 17.36 -6.73
C THR A 803 20.75 17.35 -6.58
N TYR A 804 21.38 16.40 -7.28
CA TYR A 804 22.81 16.32 -7.50
C TYR A 804 23.09 16.91 -8.88
N THR A 805 23.98 17.89 -8.96
CA THR A 805 24.50 18.41 -10.24
C THR A 805 26.01 18.31 -10.28
N ASN A 806 26.59 18.36 -11.48
CA ASN A 806 28.03 18.27 -11.67
C ASN A 806 28.66 17.02 -11.01
N ILE A 807 27.98 15.88 -11.10
CA ILE A 807 28.49 14.60 -10.61
C ILE A 807 29.75 14.24 -11.40
N ARG A 808 30.88 14.08 -10.72
CA ARG A 808 32.16 13.68 -11.31
C ARG A 808 32.79 12.57 -10.48
N VAL A 809 33.40 11.61 -11.17
CA VAL A 809 34.17 10.53 -10.53
C VAL A 809 35.54 10.42 -11.18
N THR A 810 36.59 10.42 -10.38
CA THR A 810 37.98 10.24 -10.80
C THR A 810 38.75 9.36 -9.80
N LYS A 811 40.04 9.12 -10.05
CA LYS A 811 40.96 8.49 -9.08
C LYS A 811 41.96 9.48 -8.48
N GLU A 812 41.87 10.75 -8.85
CA GLU A 812 42.84 11.76 -8.45
C GLU A 812 42.45 12.36 -7.09
N LYS A 813 43.46 12.57 -6.23
CA LYS A 813 43.24 13.23 -4.94
C LYS A 813 42.86 14.69 -5.19
N PRO A 814 41.80 15.22 -4.56
CA PRO A 814 41.34 16.58 -4.81
C PRO A 814 42.31 17.61 -4.22
N GLU A 815 42.48 18.73 -4.93
CA GLU A 815 43.13 19.92 -4.37
C GLU A 815 42.11 20.71 -3.52
N LEU A 816 42.29 20.69 -2.19
CA LEU A 816 41.40 21.35 -1.23
C LEU A 816 42.13 22.45 -0.47
N GLN A 817 41.46 23.57 -0.22
CA GLN A 817 42.01 24.72 0.51
C GLN A 817 41.75 24.60 2.02
N TYR A 818 42.62 25.15 2.87
CA TYR A 818 42.31 25.32 4.29
C TYR A 818 41.50 26.61 4.49
N ARG A 819 40.38 26.55 5.22
CA ARG A 819 39.58 27.76 5.51
C ARG A 819 40.21 28.54 6.67
N ILE A 820 40.52 29.81 6.43
CA ILE A 820 41.01 30.74 7.46
C ILE A 820 39.80 31.34 8.20
N ASN A 821 39.83 31.34 9.54
CA ASN A 821 38.71 31.65 10.43
C ASN A 821 38.16 33.09 10.25
N GLU A 822 36.84 33.24 10.08
CA GLU A 822 36.14 34.52 9.83
C GLU A 822 36.24 35.54 10.98
N SER A 823 36.68 35.11 12.16
CA SER A 823 36.89 35.97 13.32
C SER A 823 38.00 37.01 13.11
N TRP A 824 38.92 36.79 12.16
CA TRP A 824 40.06 37.66 11.91
C TRP A 824 39.84 38.61 10.73
N ASP A 825 40.12 39.90 10.93
CA ASP A 825 40.20 40.88 9.85
C ASP A 825 41.55 40.79 9.16
N LEU A 826 41.58 40.13 8.01
CA LEU A 826 42.76 40.01 7.16
C LEU A 826 42.76 40.98 5.97
N SER A 827 41.78 41.89 5.90
CA SER A 827 41.63 42.81 4.75
C SER A 827 42.86 43.72 4.53
N LYS A 828 43.68 43.90 5.56
CA LYS A 828 44.92 44.70 5.54
C LYS A 828 46.18 43.87 5.81
N LEU A 829 46.13 42.55 5.63
CA LEU A 829 47.30 41.68 5.84
C LEU A 829 48.47 42.05 4.93
N SER A 830 48.20 42.50 3.69
CA SER A 830 49.23 43.00 2.76
C SER A 830 49.92 44.28 3.24
N GLU A 831 49.28 45.03 4.15
CA GLU A 831 49.86 46.19 4.83
C GLU A 831 50.53 45.81 6.16
N GLY A 832 50.63 44.51 6.47
CA GLY A 832 51.15 43.98 7.72
C GLY A 832 50.21 44.19 8.92
N LYS A 833 48.91 44.42 8.70
CA LYS A 833 47.93 44.72 9.76
C LYS A 833 46.85 43.65 9.86
N VAL A 834 46.64 43.13 11.06
CA VAL A 834 45.62 42.13 11.37
C VAL A 834 44.96 42.43 12.70
N SER A 835 43.64 42.30 12.77
CA SER A 835 42.88 42.49 14.01
C SER A 835 41.83 41.40 14.21
N LEU A 836 41.68 40.93 15.45
CA LEU A 836 40.58 40.05 15.83
C LEU A 836 39.28 40.86 15.93
N ARG A 837 38.22 40.49 15.20
CA ARG A 837 37.00 41.31 15.08
C ARG A 837 36.07 41.17 16.28
N ASN A 838 35.71 39.95 16.69
CA ASN A 838 34.69 39.67 17.73
C ASN A 838 34.81 38.26 18.35
N ALA A 839 36.03 37.77 18.62
CA ALA A 839 36.21 36.45 19.26
C ALA A 839 37.06 36.55 20.53
N ILE A 840 36.71 35.70 21.49
CA ILE A 840 37.49 35.40 22.69
C ILE A 840 38.23 34.10 22.38
N ASP A 841 39.52 34.01 22.69
CA ASP A 841 40.36 32.83 22.48
C ASP A 841 40.38 32.33 21.02
N SER A 842 41.08 33.06 20.14
CA SER A 842 41.14 32.74 18.72
C SER A 842 42.57 32.62 18.22
N SER A 843 42.76 31.75 17.22
CA SER A 843 44.01 31.65 16.47
C SER A 843 43.76 31.68 14.97
N ALA A 844 44.76 32.15 14.22
CA ALA A 844 44.78 32.14 12.77
C ALA A 844 46.17 31.74 12.28
N MET A 845 46.26 30.78 11.35
CA MET A 845 47.54 30.41 10.74
C MET A 845 47.93 31.42 9.67
N LEU A 846 49.15 31.94 9.73
CA LEU A 846 49.71 32.86 8.72
C LEU A 846 50.51 32.10 7.66
N TRP A 847 51.18 31.01 8.07
CA TRP A 847 51.92 30.14 7.19
C TRP A 847 51.41 28.71 7.22
N THR A 848 51.37 28.09 6.05
CA THR A 848 50.90 26.72 5.83
C THR A 848 52.03 25.74 5.51
N LYS A 849 53.30 26.19 5.53
CA LYS A 849 54.48 25.34 5.29
C LYS A 849 55.25 25.14 6.58
N TYR A 850 55.54 23.88 6.88
CA TYR A 850 56.41 23.47 7.98
C TYR A 850 57.87 23.89 7.73
N ARG A 851 58.47 24.57 8.71
CA ARG A 851 59.86 25.03 8.69
C ARG A 851 60.59 24.65 9.98
N SER A 852 61.85 24.26 9.88
CA SER A 852 62.72 24.03 11.05
C SER A 852 63.26 25.33 11.65
N ARG A 853 63.15 26.46 10.93
CA ARG A 853 63.52 27.79 11.41
C ARG A 853 62.52 28.83 10.93
N ILE A 854 62.01 29.65 11.84
CA ILE A 854 61.09 30.75 11.57
C ILE A 854 61.45 31.92 12.49
N TYR A 855 61.52 33.13 11.93
CA TYR A 855 61.56 34.37 12.68
C TYR A 855 60.27 35.13 12.46
N LEU A 856 59.54 35.44 13.54
CA LEU A 856 58.26 36.15 13.56
C LEU A 856 58.45 37.50 14.25
N SER A 857 57.88 38.57 13.69
CA SER A 857 57.87 39.89 14.31
C SER A 857 56.55 40.59 14.05
N ALA A 858 56.02 41.27 15.06
CA ALA A 858 54.87 42.15 14.93
C ALA A 858 54.89 43.16 16.09
N ASN A 859 54.26 44.31 15.87
CA ASN A 859 53.88 45.18 16.98
C ASN A 859 52.51 44.76 17.51
N VAL A 860 52.45 44.39 18.78
CA VAL A 860 51.26 43.85 19.44
C VAL A 860 50.63 44.89 20.35
N THR A 861 49.35 45.19 20.15
CA THR A 861 48.56 46.04 21.06
C THR A 861 47.72 45.16 21.99
N LEU A 862 47.79 45.42 23.29
CA LEU A 862 46.96 44.81 24.31
C LEU A 862 45.94 45.85 24.76
N VAL A 863 44.67 45.67 24.39
CA VAL A 863 43.60 46.58 24.81
C VAL A 863 43.33 46.38 26.30
N PRO A 864 43.29 47.44 27.13
CA PRO A 864 42.93 47.32 28.53
C PRO A 864 41.56 46.64 28.69
N PHE A 865 41.51 45.58 29.49
CA PHE A 865 40.31 44.78 29.72
C PHE A 865 40.26 44.33 31.17
N VAL A 866 39.08 43.93 31.66
CA VAL A 866 38.85 43.59 33.08
C VAL A 866 39.46 42.24 33.50
N MET A 867 40.13 41.53 32.58
CA MET A 867 40.77 40.23 32.82
C MET A 867 42.08 40.13 32.04
N ASP A 868 42.90 39.12 32.39
CA ASP A 868 44.16 38.81 31.73
C ASP A 868 44.03 38.67 30.21
N VAL A 869 44.68 39.54 29.44
CA VAL A 869 44.69 39.47 27.97
C VAL A 869 46.04 38.99 27.45
N ARG A 870 46.03 38.05 26.49
CA ARG A 870 47.23 37.48 25.89
C ARG A 870 47.18 37.69 24.39
N THR A 871 48.26 38.18 23.79
CA THR A 871 48.34 38.31 22.33
C THR A 871 49.76 37.99 21.88
N GLY A 872 49.90 37.20 20.82
CA GLY A 872 51.20 36.82 20.29
C GLY A 872 51.13 35.76 19.20
N PHE A 873 52.15 34.92 19.14
CA PHE A 873 52.36 33.97 18.05
C PHE A 873 52.09 32.53 18.45
N ARG A 874 51.51 31.79 17.53
CA ARG A 874 51.23 30.35 17.64
C ARG A 874 52.17 29.56 16.75
N LEU A 875 52.77 28.50 17.29
CA LEU A 875 53.54 27.51 16.56
C LEU A 875 52.85 26.15 16.66
N VAL A 876 52.74 25.43 15.54
CA VAL A 876 52.13 24.08 15.47
C VAL A 876 53.04 23.13 14.71
N ASP A 877 53.40 21.99 15.28
CA ASP A 877 54.22 20.97 14.60
C ASP A 877 53.39 19.97 13.76
N GLU A 878 54.07 19.03 13.11
CA GLU A 878 53.46 18.00 12.26
C GLU A 878 52.61 16.98 13.07
N LYS A 879 52.81 16.92 14.39
CA LYS A 879 52.08 16.02 15.30
C LYS A 879 50.86 16.69 15.93
N GLY A 880 50.71 18.00 15.76
CA GLY A 880 49.64 18.80 16.36
C GLY A 880 49.98 19.35 17.75
N ASN A 881 51.25 19.32 18.15
CA ASN A 881 51.73 20.00 19.35
C ASN A 881 51.74 21.51 19.13
N ILE A 882 51.40 22.28 20.17
CA ILE A 882 51.19 23.72 20.06
C ILE A 882 52.06 24.46 21.08
N ALA A 883 52.69 25.56 20.65
CA ALA A 883 53.23 26.58 21.54
C ALA A 883 52.62 27.94 21.20
N PHE A 884 52.02 28.61 22.18
CA PHE A 884 51.52 29.97 22.13
C PHE A 884 52.44 30.89 22.95
N ILE A 885 53.19 31.73 22.25
CA ILE A 885 54.15 32.67 22.80
C ILE A 885 53.48 34.04 22.85
N ALA A 886 53.15 34.49 24.06
CA ALA A 886 52.25 35.62 24.26
C ALA A 886 52.85 36.70 25.14
N LEU A 887 52.57 37.96 24.78
CA LEU A 887 52.62 39.07 25.71
C LEU A 887 51.30 39.10 26.49
N LEU A 888 51.39 39.06 27.82
CA LEU A 888 50.26 39.08 28.76
C LEU A 888 50.19 40.45 29.43
N ASN A 889 48.99 41.04 29.49
CA ASN A 889 48.64 42.08 30.47
C ASN A 889 47.73 41.44 31.53
N GLU A 890 48.19 41.48 32.79
CA GLU A 890 47.42 41.14 33.99
C GLU A 890 46.94 42.44 34.66
N PRO A 891 45.65 42.80 34.55
CA PRO A 891 45.13 44.04 35.13
C PRO A 891 45.16 43.97 36.67
N LYS A 892 45.55 45.07 37.33
CA LYS A 892 45.49 45.24 38.79
C LYS A 892 44.73 46.53 39.12
N GLU A 893 44.21 46.62 40.35
CA GLU A 893 43.52 47.82 40.84
C GLU A 893 44.38 49.10 40.83
N THR A 894 45.70 48.97 40.89
CA THR A 894 46.64 50.11 40.96
C THR A 894 47.48 50.30 39.69
N GLU A 895 47.94 49.23 39.04
CA GLU A 895 48.76 49.29 37.82
C GLU A 895 48.84 47.92 37.10
N ASP A 896 48.55 47.84 35.79
CA ASP A 896 48.66 46.58 35.02
C ASP A 896 50.08 45.98 35.08
N ARG A 897 50.20 44.66 35.08
CA ARG A 897 51.51 43.98 34.99
C ARG A 897 51.68 43.26 33.66
N TYR A 898 52.82 43.47 33.01
CA TYR A 898 53.17 42.83 31.75
C TYR A 898 54.10 41.62 31.96
N LYS A 899 53.77 40.51 31.29
CA LYS A 899 54.55 39.25 31.36
C LYS A 899 54.74 38.64 29.98
N LEU A 900 55.86 37.95 29.76
CA LEU A 900 55.98 36.96 28.70
C LEU A 900 55.43 35.63 29.22
N GLN A 901 54.58 34.99 28.43
CA GLN A 901 54.07 33.65 28.70
C GLN A 901 54.31 32.73 27.51
N VAL A 902 54.86 31.54 27.75
CA VAL A 902 54.92 30.46 26.75
C VAL A 902 53.95 29.39 27.21
N ASN A 903 52.78 29.33 26.57
CA ASN A 903 51.76 28.31 26.80
C ASN A 903 51.98 27.17 25.81
N VAL A 904 51.88 25.94 26.26
CA VAL A 904 52.12 24.75 25.42
C VAL A 904 50.98 23.76 25.57
N LYS A 905 50.69 23.03 24.50
CA LYS A 905 49.69 21.96 24.51
C LYS A 905 50.20 20.77 23.68
N PRO A 906 50.55 19.64 24.33
CA PRO A 906 50.81 18.40 23.60
C PRO A 906 49.57 17.97 22.79
N ALA A 907 49.79 17.28 21.68
CA ALA A 907 48.69 16.74 20.87
C ALA A 907 47.80 15.81 21.72
N GLY A 908 46.51 16.16 21.87
CA GLY A 908 45.57 15.43 22.74
C GLY A 908 45.71 15.69 24.25
N GLY A 909 46.64 16.56 24.67
CA GLY A 909 46.87 16.92 26.08
C GLY A 909 46.20 18.23 26.51
N SER A 910 46.41 18.60 27.78
CA SER A 910 45.95 19.87 28.37
C SER A 910 46.97 20.99 28.21
N TRP A 911 46.52 22.24 28.29
CA TRP A 911 47.41 23.41 28.29
C TRP A 911 48.31 23.42 29.52
N GLN A 912 49.58 23.78 29.32
CA GLN A 912 50.61 23.95 30.33
C GLN A 912 51.33 25.27 30.10
N CYS A 913 51.96 25.81 31.14
CA CYS A 913 52.66 27.09 31.05
C CYS A 913 54.08 26.98 31.66
N PRO A 914 55.05 26.45 30.90
CA PRO A 914 56.42 26.25 31.37
C PRO A 914 57.22 27.54 31.59
N VAL A 915 56.81 28.68 30.99
CA VAL A 915 57.53 29.95 31.10
C VAL A 915 56.60 31.10 31.44
N ILE A 916 56.92 31.82 32.52
CA ILE A 916 56.33 33.10 32.90
C ILE A 916 57.48 34.03 33.31
N ILE A 917 57.65 35.16 32.62
CA ILE A 917 58.71 36.14 32.90
C ILE A 917 58.08 37.51 33.07
N ASP A 918 58.36 38.18 34.19
CA ASP A 918 57.94 39.57 34.43
C ASP A 918 58.77 40.52 33.56
N VAL A 919 58.09 41.38 32.80
CA VAL A 919 58.73 42.30 31.84
C VAL A 919 58.45 43.77 32.14
N ASN A 920 57.96 44.10 33.33
CA ASN A 920 57.67 45.48 33.73
C ASN A 920 58.94 46.35 33.84
N SER A 921 60.13 45.73 33.97
CA SER A 921 61.41 46.45 33.93
C SER A 921 61.83 46.95 32.54
N ILE A 922 61.06 46.63 31.49
CA ILE A 922 61.33 47.08 30.13
C ILE A 922 60.77 48.50 29.96
N THR A 923 61.67 49.46 29.72
CA THR A 923 61.31 50.87 29.49
C THR A 923 60.30 51.01 28.36
N GLY A 924 59.23 51.79 28.58
CA GLY A 924 58.25 52.12 27.55
C GLY A 924 57.19 51.05 27.25
N ILE A 925 57.20 49.90 27.94
CA ILE A 925 56.29 48.78 27.61
C ILE A 925 54.81 49.12 27.86
N ARG A 926 54.53 49.90 28.91
CA ARG A 926 53.16 50.30 29.28
C ARG A 926 52.57 51.27 28.25
N GLU A 927 53.34 52.27 27.86
CA GLU A 927 52.94 53.23 26.83
C GLU A 927 52.76 52.53 25.49
N ALA A 928 53.68 51.64 25.10
CA ALA A 928 53.63 50.93 23.83
C ALA A 928 52.44 49.96 23.75
N ALA A 929 52.13 49.21 24.81
CA ALA A 929 51.08 48.18 24.83
C ALA A 929 49.67 48.73 24.60
N THR A 930 49.43 49.97 25.02
CA THR A 930 48.14 50.66 24.87
C THR A 930 48.12 51.65 23.69
N SER A 931 49.26 51.88 23.05
CA SER A 931 49.37 52.76 21.88
C SER A 931 48.89 52.08 20.58
N PRO A 932 48.49 52.86 19.57
CA PRO A 932 48.25 52.36 18.22
C PRO A 932 49.46 51.70 17.55
N GLU A 933 50.68 52.09 17.96
CA GLU A 933 51.93 51.57 17.40
C GLU A 933 52.25 50.15 17.89
N GLY A 934 51.78 49.77 19.09
CA GLY A 934 51.95 48.46 19.71
C GLY A 934 53.36 48.20 20.27
N VAL A 935 53.53 47.12 21.03
CA VAL A 935 54.82 46.65 21.55
C VAL A 935 55.52 45.81 20.49
N PRO A 936 56.75 46.16 20.06
CA PRO A 936 57.55 45.26 19.22
C PRO A 936 57.74 43.90 19.91
N PHE A 937 57.21 42.85 19.31
CA PHE A 937 57.18 41.49 19.83
C PHE A 937 57.75 40.54 18.78
N GLU A 938 58.87 39.90 19.11
CA GLU A 938 59.62 39.08 18.16
C GLU A 938 59.89 37.70 18.72
N VAL A 939 59.74 36.67 17.88
CA VAL A 939 59.91 35.27 18.23
C VAL A 939 60.75 34.57 17.17
N GLU A 940 61.86 33.96 17.56
CA GLU A 940 62.62 33.05 16.71
C GLU A 940 62.44 31.61 17.19
N PHE A 941 61.97 30.75 16.30
CA PHE A 941 62.04 29.31 16.45
C PHE A 941 63.16 28.77 15.56
N ASN A 942 64.07 27.99 16.13
CA ASN A 942 65.16 27.37 15.40
C ASN A 942 65.47 25.98 15.98
N SER A 943 65.11 24.94 15.24
CA SER A 943 65.49 23.54 15.54
C SER A 943 65.14 23.16 16.99
N GLY A 944 63.85 23.26 17.34
CA GLY A 944 63.34 22.94 18.69
C GLY A 944 63.54 24.03 19.76
N LYS A 945 64.30 25.09 19.45
CA LYS A 945 64.63 26.16 20.40
C LYS A 945 63.91 27.46 20.12
N LEU A 946 63.56 28.17 21.19
CA LEU A 946 62.79 29.41 21.18
C LEU A 946 63.60 30.58 21.75
N SER A 947 63.63 31.71 21.03
CA SER A 947 64.11 33.00 21.53
C SER A 947 63.05 34.07 21.36
N VAL A 948 62.91 34.97 22.32
CA VAL A 948 61.87 36.01 22.34
C VAL A 948 62.48 37.37 22.70
N TRP A 949 62.09 38.40 21.94
CA TRP A 949 62.42 39.80 22.23
C TRP A 949 61.13 40.60 22.44
N ILE A 950 61.15 41.48 23.45
CA ILE A 950 60.04 42.38 23.77
C ILE A 950 60.62 43.78 23.86
N ASN A 951 60.08 44.69 23.05
CA ASN A 951 60.55 46.07 22.90
C ASN A 951 62.07 46.16 22.70
N GLY A 952 62.61 45.30 21.82
CA GLY A 952 64.06 45.21 21.52
C GLY A 952 64.92 44.49 22.57
N LYS A 953 64.43 44.23 23.79
CA LYS A 953 65.17 43.49 24.82
C LYS A 953 64.98 41.99 24.64
N ASN A 954 66.06 41.22 24.61
CA ASN A 954 65.97 39.75 24.65
C ASN A 954 65.51 39.32 26.04
N VAL A 955 64.37 38.65 26.11
CA VAL A 955 63.74 38.22 27.38
C VAL A 955 63.80 36.70 27.56
N LEU A 956 63.96 35.95 26.47
CA LEU A 956 64.14 34.50 26.47
C LEU A 956 65.12 34.15 25.34
N SER A 957 66.11 33.31 25.60
CA SER A 957 67.15 32.96 24.62
C SER A 957 67.40 31.46 24.57
N ASN A 958 67.32 30.89 23.37
CA ASN A 958 67.64 29.50 23.06
C ASN A 958 66.95 28.48 24.01
N TYR A 959 65.70 28.75 24.38
CA TYR A 959 64.94 27.94 25.31
C TYR A 959 64.38 26.68 24.64
N THR A 960 64.66 25.51 25.21
CA THR A 960 64.00 24.26 24.82
C THR A 960 62.60 24.22 25.42
N ILE A 961 61.58 24.12 24.56
CA ILE A 961 60.18 24.13 24.99
C ILE A 961 59.83 22.77 25.61
N ASN A 962 59.67 22.75 26.94
CA ASN A 962 59.35 21.55 27.71
C ASN A 962 57.90 21.55 28.19
N THR A 963 57.37 20.34 28.38
CA THR A 963 56.09 20.02 29.03
C THR A 963 56.37 19.16 30.26
N SER A 964 55.34 18.88 31.08
CA SER A 964 55.44 17.90 32.17
C SER A 964 55.93 16.52 31.70
N ASP A 965 55.70 16.20 30.43
CA ASP A 965 55.89 14.87 29.85
C ASP A 965 57.16 14.80 28.96
N GLY A 966 57.95 15.88 28.91
CA GLY A 966 59.20 15.96 28.15
C GLY A 966 59.26 17.13 27.16
N ILE A 967 60.20 17.05 26.22
CA ILE A 967 60.43 18.10 25.20
C ILE A 967 59.23 18.13 24.24
N LEU A 968 58.61 19.30 24.07
CA LEU A 968 57.45 19.47 23.18
C LEU A 968 57.88 19.42 21.70
N PHE A 969 58.91 20.18 21.35
CA PHE A 969 59.46 20.25 19.99
C PHE A 969 60.89 19.72 19.99
N SER A 970 61.10 18.58 19.32
CA SER A 970 62.44 18.00 19.13
C SER A 970 63.34 18.91 18.29
N ASP A 971 64.65 18.64 18.30
CA ASP A 971 65.64 19.46 17.57
C ASP A 971 65.42 19.46 16.04
N ASP A 972 64.73 18.45 15.50
CA ASP A 972 64.35 18.33 14.09
C ASP A 972 62.92 18.81 13.79
N ALA A 973 62.18 19.29 14.80
CA ALA A 973 60.79 19.69 14.65
C ALA A 973 60.65 20.82 13.64
N LYS A 974 59.67 20.64 12.74
CA LYS A 974 59.22 21.69 11.84
C LYS A 974 57.87 22.18 12.31
N VAL A 975 57.70 23.50 12.32
CA VAL A 975 56.47 24.14 12.77
C VAL A 975 55.88 25.00 11.66
N MET A 976 54.56 25.19 11.72
CA MET A 976 53.85 26.28 11.06
C MET A 976 53.63 27.41 12.07
N ALA A 977 53.52 28.64 11.58
CA ALA A 977 53.33 29.82 12.41
C ALA A 977 52.00 30.53 12.15
N GLY A 978 51.41 31.05 13.22
CA GLY A 978 50.16 31.79 13.23
C GLY A 978 50.11 32.85 14.32
N LEU A 979 48.96 33.49 14.42
CA LEU A 979 48.59 34.46 15.44
C LEU A 979 47.64 33.81 16.44
N GLU A 980 47.69 34.25 17.69
CA GLU A 980 46.75 33.80 18.72
C GLU A 980 46.52 34.90 19.77
N CYS A 981 45.26 35.01 20.20
CA CYS A 981 44.80 35.94 21.23
C CYS A 981 43.93 35.19 22.24
N TRP A 982 44.16 35.38 23.54
CA TRP A 982 43.27 34.89 24.60
C TRP A 982 42.63 36.04 25.37
N SER A 983 41.40 35.79 25.84
CA SER A 983 40.52 36.65 26.64
C SER A 983 39.99 37.91 25.97
N TYR A 984 40.68 38.49 24.97
CA TYR A 984 40.21 39.67 24.27
C TYR A 984 40.82 39.84 22.86
N ALA A 985 40.23 40.75 22.08
CA ALA A 985 40.64 41.08 20.72
C ALA A 985 42.01 41.79 20.68
N GLY A 986 43.05 41.07 20.24
CA GLY A 986 44.37 41.64 19.97
C GLY A 986 44.49 42.27 18.59
N LYS A 987 45.42 43.22 18.46
CA LYS A 987 45.80 43.82 17.17
C LYS A 987 47.29 43.62 16.91
N PHE A 988 47.61 43.34 15.66
CA PHE A 988 48.96 43.13 15.16
C PHE A 988 49.23 44.12 14.03
N ASN A 989 50.31 44.89 14.15
CA ASN A 989 50.82 45.77 13.11
C ASN A 989 52.23 45.33 12.69
N ASN A 990 52.65 45.68 11.47
CA ASN A 990 53.97 45.37 10.94
C ASN A 990 54.33 43.88 11.04
N ILE A 991 53.39 42.99 10.74
CA ILE A 991 53.61 41.54 10.80
C ILE A 991 54.62 41.13 9.73
N VAL A 992 55.64 40.42 10.17
CA VAL A 992 56.76 39.95 9.36
C VAL A 992 57.10 38.52 9.76
N ALA A 993 57.37 37.67 8.77
CA ALA A 993 58.19 36.49 9.04
C ALA A 993 59.09 36.06 7.90
N TYR A 994 60.24 35.56 8.31
CA TYR A 994 61.33 35.14 7.44
C TYR A 994 62.01 33.88 7.97
N ASP A 995 62.83 33.25 7.14
CA ASP A 995 63.63 32.08 7.52
C ASP A 995 64.83 32.46 8.42
N LYS A 996 65.21 33.75 8.51
CA LYS A 996 66.29 34.29 9.36
C LYS A 996 66.00 35.74 9.79
N ARG A 997 66.46 36.13 11.00
CA ARG A 997 66.48 37.53 11.47
C ARG A 997 67.57 38.32 10.72
N HIS A 998 67.24 39.51 10.23
CA HIS A 998 68.21 40.45 9.63
C HIS A 998 68.83 41.36 10.67
#